data_AF-A0A971T6A7-F1
#
_entry.id   AF-A0A971T6A7-F1
#
_cell.length_a   1.000
_cell.length_b   1.000
_cell.length_c   1.000
_cell.angle_alpha   90.00
_cell.angle_beta   90.00
_cell.angle_gamma   90.00
#
_symmetry.space_group_name_H-M   'P 1'
#
loop_
_entity.id
_entity.type
_entity.pdbx_description
1 polymer ?
#
loop_
_entity_poly.entity_id
_entity_poly.type
_entity_poly.pdbx_seq_one_letter_code
_entity_poly.pdbx_strand_id
1 'polypeptide(L)'
;MDTPPLLRRLGAAACLAFGAGCTTLDLVSPPPRIDLYPAAPAPDAPLVLAIPGLRIPGLRIRQEEHFGRLVELLAEQGIPCRILAYDTSGDPVAQHAALYSSEHGLAWTRVGPALAREFEAENERRLARGAPPVKRLVLIGYSQGSVLLAQLANRLFHSFKEEYRETVTAFGDEWEALRKDPEFLLFINALDDFIAIQNIRSQNEQLFKSSPPLRRLYERAQKKLVTQYEEFLGYLTDPSGKYPGVQRFEGVESPYYPKRYRRIRAYAAERASRTAEEKEKNRQFFVTYAQYRSLLDVEARFISCAGSLFGSPQANDTVNLAKWLPFVRRVIGREYRQILQTELGTEEHLKRVERLSADAHRKRYPFAPTEILSIVGANGAQGDGLVDQPAAHLSLHTFAAFKTAHDADGKARLDEVRRATLPKLPVAPLELMHLPEKSFWGLAGRRHGAAYMVEDNPAWPFVLNFIRGDWASLERDLARDGDLFRQFMVEVVLGDARLKASDVRWKDASDDLVIRGRYYNEGSRTIIWTGHFKDTGVVAELREKARLLDVTDMVPGVRDLLGSSHAERPRLLENLRGRVQLLNPAPLIPNHDEIFSWTGLVPEETEEAGGLVDFSVRLPGGGEAPLRCAVHPGRISFVKIEAGEQ
;
A
#
# COMPACT_ATOMS: atom_id res chain seq x y z
N MET A 1 -25.11 30.98 31.31
CA MET A 1 -23.96 31.76 30.79
C MET A 1 -23.27 30.89 29.76
N ASP A 2 -23.59 31.12 28.50
CA ASP A 2 -23.19 30.29 27.38
C ASP A 2 -21.78 30.64 26.93
N THR A 3 -20.87 29.68 27.05
CA THR A 3 -19.53 29.76 26.44
C THR A 3 -19.65 29.93 24.92
N PRO A 4 -18.97 30.91 24.30
CA PRO A 4 -19.00 31.14 22.86
C PRO A 4 -18.61 29.91 22.03
N PRO A 5 -19.20 29.70 20.84
CA PRO A 5 -18.92 28.55 19.97
C PRO A 5 -17.45 28.46 19.51
N LEU A 6 -16.69 29.56 19.58
CA LEU A 6 -15.23 29.60 19.32
C LEU A 6 -14.40 28.89 20.42
N LEU A 7 -14.82 28.98 21.69
CA LEU A 7 -14.15 28.31 22.82
C LEU A 7 -14.44 26.80 22.84
N ARG A 8 -15.62 26.36 22.38
CA ARG A 8 -15.92 24.93 22.16
C ARG A 8 -15.11 24.32 21.01
N ARG A 9 -14.78 25.12 19.97
CA ARG A 9 -13.95 24.69 18.83
C ARG A 9 -12.45 24.66 19.16
N LEU A 10 -11.96 25.60 19.96
CA LEU A 10 -10.61 25.57 20.52
C LEU A 10 -10.45 24.43 21.54
N GLY A 11 -11.49 24.17 22.35
CA GLY A 11 -11.53 23.02 23.26
C GLY A 11 -11.49 21.67 22.56
N ALA A 12 -12.14 21.50 21.41
CA ALA A 12 -12.08 20.26 20.63
C ALA A 12 -10.73 20.04 19.93
N ALA A 13 -10.10 21.10 19.42
CA ALA A 13 -8.75 21.03 18.86
C ALA A 13 -7.69 20.78 19.95
N ALA A 14 -7.86 21.39 21.13
CA ALA A 14 -7.06 21.10 22.30
C ALA A 14 -7.29 19.66 22.79
N CYS A 15 -8.53 19.15 22.84
CA CYS A 15 -8.82 17.77 23.21
C CYS A 15 -8.30 16.72 22.20
N LEU A 16 -8.14 17.07 20.92
CA LEU A 16 -7.43 16.21 19.96
C LEU A 16 -5.91 16.23 20.19
N ALA A 17 -5.35 17.36 20.60
CA ALA A 17 -3.95 17.48 21.01
C ALA A 17 -3.65 16.88 22.40
N PHE A 18 -4.65 16.83 23.30
CA PHE A 18 -4.57 16.28 24.66
C PHE A 18 -5.04 14.82 24.75
N GLY A 19 -5.84 14.34 23.80
CA GLY A 19 -6.27 12.94 23.68
C GLY A 19 -5.17 12.02 23.11
N ALA A 20 -4.22 12.60 22.38
CA ALA A 20 -2.88 12.03 22.18
C ALA A 20 -2.04 12.39 23.41
N GLY A 21 -2.18 11.65 24.51
CA GLY A 21 -1.56 11.99 25.78
C GLY A 21 -0.06 12.23 25.65
N CYS A 22 0.40 13.49 25.76
CA CYS A 22 1.79 13.91 26.01
C CYS A 22 2.93 13.04 25.39
N THR A 23 2.79 12.54 24.17
CA THR A 23 3.85 11.80 23.45
C THR A 23 4.57 12.72 22.47
N THR A 24 5.89 12.57 22.40
CA THR A 24 6.77 13.28 21.46
C THR A 24 7.52 12.29 20.57
N LEU A 25 7.89 12.69 19.35
CA LEU A 25 8.68 11.84 18.46
C LEU A 25 10.05 11.53 19.07
N ASP A 26 10.45 10.26 19.04
CA ASP A 26 11.74 9.82 19.57
C ASP A 26 12.77 9.52 18.48
N LEU A 27 13.30 10.61 17.91
CA LEU A 27 14.29 10.56 16.85
C LEU A 27 15.70 10.51 17.42
N VAL A 28 16.55 9.66 16.84
CA VAL A 28 17.99 9.60 17.10
C VAL A 28 18.65 10.94 16.79
N SER A 29 19.49 11.40 17.71
CA SER A 29 20.35 12.57 17.56
C SER A 29 21.80 12.16 17.83
N PRO A 30 22.77 12.46 16.93
CA PRO A 30 22.60 13.19 15.66
C PRO A 30 21.77 12.40 14.61
N PRO A 31 21.23 13.07 13.57
CA PRO A 31 20.48 12.40 12.51
C PRO A 31 21.29 11.28 11.82
N PRO A 32 20.62 10.21 11.33
CA PRO A 32 21.28 9.07 10.71
C PRO A 32 22.09 9.43 9.46
N ARG A 33 23.15 8.66 9.19
CA ARG A 33 23.99 8.77 7.98
C ARG A 33 23.34 8.04 6.80
N ILE A 34 22.75 8.81 5.91
CA ILE A 34 21.97 8.29 4.78
C ILE A 34 22.81 7.91 3.54
N ASP A 35 24.03 8.46 3.41
CA ASP A 35 24.92 8.24 2.26
C ASP A 35 26.02 7.19 2.53
N LEU A 36 25.92 6.47 3.64
CA LEU A 36 26.93 5.48 4.01
C LEU A 36 26.96 4.35 2.98
N TYR A 37 28.17 3.95 2.58
CA TYR A 37 28.40 2.78 1.75
C TYR A 37 29.22 1.76 2.55
N PRO A 38 28.95 0.45 2.43
CA PRO A 38 29.72 -0.57 3.13
C PRO A 38 31.21 -0.49 2.75
N ALA A 39 32.09 -0.62 3.75
CA ALA A 39 33.53 -0.63 3.50
C ALA A 39 33.95 -1.85 2.65
N ALA A 40 33.38 -3.01 2.94
CA ALA A 40 33.59 -4.26 2.22
C ALA A 40 32.24 -4.94 1.96
N PRO A 41 31.52 -4.59 0.88
CA PRO A 41 30.27 -5.26 0.54
C PRO A 41 30.55 -6.72 0.16
N ALA A 42 29.72 -7.65 0.65
CA ALA A 42 29.86 -9.05 0.23
C ALA A 42 29.63 -9.18 -1.29
N PRO A 43 30.38 -10.03 -2.02
CA PRO A 43 30.27 -10.12 -3.47
C PRO A 43 28.85 -10.40 -3.97
N ASP A 44 28.08 -11.17 -3.20
CA ASP A 44 26.70 -11.57 -3.47
C ASP A 44 25.67 -10.77 -2.66
N ALA A 45 26.09 -9.71 -1.96
CA ALA A 45 25.18 -8.88 -1.17
C ALA A 45 24.02 -8.38 -2.05
N PRO A 46 22.77 -8.39 -1.56
CA PRO A 46 21.67 -7.73 -2.27
C PRO A 46 21.89 -6.22 -2.27
N LEU A 47 21.27 -5.52 -3.23
CA LEU A 47 21.06 -4.08 -3.14
C LEU A 47 19.75 -3.83 -2.38
N VAL A 48 19.78 -3.01 -1.33
CA VAL A 48 18.59 -2.61 -0.60
C VAL A 48 18.21 -1.18 -0.98
N LEU A 49 16.97 -0.96 -1.43
CA LEU A 49 16.45 0.38 -1.70
C LEU A 49 15.18 0.62 -0.87
N ALA A 50 15.20 1.66 -0.04
CA ALA A 50 14.12 2.01 0.86
C ALA A 50 13.30 3.19 0.31
N ILE A 51 11.98 3.06 0.29
CA ILE A 51 11.04 4.05 -0.24
C ILE A 51 10.25 4.62 0.94
N PRO A 52 10.47 5.89 1.31
CA PRO A 52 9.88 6.48 2.50
C PRO A 52 8.38 6.77 2.33
N GLY A 53 7.70 7.03 3.45
CA GLY A 53 6.32 7.49 3.47
C GLY A 53 6.15 8.96 3.07
N LEU A 54 4.90 9.42 3.06
CA LEU A 54 4.57 10.83 2.87
C LEU A 54 5.27 11.68 3.91
N ARG A 55 5.83 12.83 3.50
CA ARG A 55 6.32 13.81 4.46
C ARG A 55 5.15 14.34 5.27
N ILE A 56 5.20 14.17 6.59
CA ILE A 56 4.08 14.53 7.45
C ILE A 56 4.02 16.06 7.63
N PRO A 57 2.92 16.72 7.20
CA PRO A 57 2.79 18.16 7.36
C PRO A 57 2.89 18.57 8.83
N GLY A 58 3.67 19.63 9.11
CA GLY A 58 3.85 20.16 10.47
C GLY A 58 4.93 19.46 11.32
N LEU A 59 5.44 18.29 10.91
CA LEU A 59 6.57 17.63 11.57
C LEU A 59 7.89 17.98 10.87
N ARG A 60 8.95 18.22 11.64
CA ARG A 60 10.30 18.52 11.14
C ARG A 60 11.14 17.25 10.90
N ILE A 61 10.52 16.19 10.40
CA ILE A 61 11.20 14.95 10.01
C ILE A 61 11.35 14.92 8.49
N ARG A 62 12.56 14.63 8.01
CA ARG A 62 12.83 14.40 6.58
C ARG A 62 12.39 12.99 6.19
N GLN A 63 12.11 12.78 4.90
CA GLN A 63 11.66 11.47 4.42
C GLN A 63 12.69 10.37 4.68
N GLU A 64 13.97 10.69 4.59
CA GLU A 64 15.07 9.75 4.84
C GLU A 64 15.14 9.33 6.31
N GLU A 65 14.76 10.24 7.21
CA GLU A 65 14.75 9.98 8.66
C GLU A 65 13.63 9.02 9.08
N HIS A 66 12.67 8.71 8.20
CA HIS A 66 11.65 7.70 8.45
C HIS A 66 12.23 6.31 8.75
N PHE A 67 13.44 6.02 8.26
CA PHE A 67 14.08 4.71 8.41
C PHE A 67 15.10 4.62 9.55
N GLY A 68 15.30 5.70 10.32
CA GLY A 68 16.30 5.71 11.39
C GLY A 68 17.70 5.32 10.90
N ARG A 69 18.36 4.42 11.62
CA ARG A 69 19.72 3.92 11.32
C ARG A 69 19.77 2.76 10.31
N LEU A 70 18.69 2.50 9.54
CA LEU A 70 18.64 1.37 8.58
C LEU A 70 19.88 1.27 7.68
N VAL A 71 20.32 2.40 7.09
CA VAL A 71 21.48 2.44 6.18
C VAL A 71 22.77 2.04 6.92
N GLU A 72 22.94 2.51 8.16
CA GLU A 72 24.10 2.21 9.00
C GLU A 72 24.13 0.74 9.38
N LEU A 73 23.01 0.24 9.91
CA LEU A 73 22.87 -1.15 10.33
C LEU A 73 23.12 -2.12 9.16
N LEU A 74 22.63 -1.81 7.95
CA LEU A 74 22.91 -2.64 6.78
C LEU A 74 24.36 -2.53 6.30
N ALA A 75 24.96 -1.33 6.37
CA ALA A 75 26.36 -1.15 6.00
C ALA A 75 27.32 -1.93 6.93
N GLU A 76 27.00 -2.01 8.23
CA GLU A 76 27.70 -2.85 9.20
C GLU A 76 27.62 -4.34 8.84
N GLN A 77 26.52 -4.77 8.20
CA GLN A 77 26.37 -6.13 7.69
C GLN A 77 26.96 -6.32 6.28
N GLY A 78 27.65 -5.33 5.71
CA GLY A 78 28.21 -5.41 4.36
C GLY A 78 27.17 -5.29 3.24
N ILE A 79 25.99 -4.73 3.50
CA ILE A 79 24.86 -4.66 2.57
C ILE A 79 24.66 -3.21 2.11
N PRO A 80 24.79 -2.91 0.80
CA PRO A 80 24.54 -1.56 0.30
C PRO A 80 23.06 -1.20 0.40
N CYS A 81 22.77 -0.04 1.01
CA CYS A 81 21.42 0.49 1.17
C CYS A 81 21.32 1.95 0.71
N ARG A 82 20.23 2.31 0.02
CA ARG A 82 19.91 3.69 -0.35
C ARG A 82 18.45 4.03 -0.07
N ILE A 83 18.17 5.27 0.29
CA ILE A 83 16.81 5.76 0.49
C ILE A 83 16.39 6.58 -0.73
N LEU A 84 15.32 6.15 -1.39
CA LEU A 84 14.73 6.76 -2.58
C LEU A 84 13.73 7.85 -2.17
N ALA A 85 14.22 8.90 -1.51
CA ALA A 85 13.39 10.07 -1.20
C ALA A 85 12.84 10.71 -2.47
N TYR A 86 11.58 11.14 -2.43
CA TYR A 86 10.87 11.71 -3.57
C TYR A 86 10.22 13.06 -3.24
N ASP A 87 10.77 13.73 -2.22
CA ASP A 87 10.21 14.88 -1.52
C ASP A 87 9.51 15.88 -2.45
N THR A 88 8.29 16.24 -2.06
CA THR A 88 7.40 17.16 -2.75
C THR A 88 7.60 18.62 -2.32
N SER A 89 8.47 18.89 -1.33
CA SER A 89 8.64 20.22 -0.75
C SER A 89 9.55 21.15 -1.54
N GLY A 90 10.62 20.61 -2.16
CA GLY A 90 11.59 21.37 -2.97
C GLY A 90 11.20 21.45 -4.44
N ASP A 91 10.74 20.33 -5.00
CA ASP A 91 10.28 20.20 -6.39
C ASP A 91 8.85 19.64 -6.41
N PRO A 92 7.83 20.47 -6.24
CA PRO A 92 6.47 19.99 -6.06
C PRO A 92 5.95 19.27 -7.30
N VAL A 93 5.50 18.05 -7.07
CA VAL A 93 4.83 17.19 -8.04
C VAL A 93 3.63 17.92 -8.65
N ALA A 94 3.47 17.84 -9.98
CA ALA A 94 2.35 18.51 -10.63
C ALA A 94 1.00 18.04 -10.07
N GLN A 95 0.01 18.92 -10.15
CA GLN A 95 -1.33 18.72 -9.59
C GLN A 95 -2.03 17.43 -10.06
N HIS A 96 -1.60 16.86 -11.18
CA HIS A 96 -2.13 15.65 -11.81
C HIS A 96 -1.31 14.37 -11.52
N ALA A 97 -0.13 14.47 -10.91
CA ALA A 97 0.66 13.30 -10.54
C ALA A 97 0.09 12.70 -9.25
N ALA A 98 -0.90 11.83 -9.48
CA ALA A 98 -1.58 11.05 -8.47
C ALA A 98 -0.67 9.95 -7.91
N LEU A 99 -0.97 9.47 -6.71
CA LEU A 99 -0.34 8.31 -6.11
C LEU A 99 -0.52 7.05 -6.98
N TYR A 100 -1.69 6.89 -7.63
CA TYR A 100 -2.09 5.68 -8.37
C TYR A 100 -2.17 5.83 -9.89
N SER A 101 -1.66 6.92 -10.46
CA SER A 101 -1.69 7.08 -11.92
C SER A 101 -0.76 6.06 -12.59
N SER A 102 -1.26 5.34 -13.60
CA SER A 102 -0.49 4.36 -14.38
C SER A 102 0.64 4.99 -15.20
N GLU A 103 0.52 6.28 -15.55
CA GLU A 103 1.49 6.99 -16.39
C GLU A 103 2.20 8.12 -15.65
N HIS A 104 1.48 8.84 -14.79
CA HIS A 104 2.00 10.02 -14.09
C HIS A 104 2.15 9.78 -12.59
N GLY A 105 2.11 8.50 -12.18
CA GLY A 105 2.28 8.09 -10.80
C GLY A 105 3.64 8.47 -10.24
N LEU A 106 3.71 8.74 -8.93
CA LEU A 106 5.00 8.95 -8.24
C LEU A 106 5.93 7.73 -8.38
N ALA A 107 5.36 6.53 -8.48
CA ALA A 107 6.09 5.30 -8.75
C ALA A 107 6.86 5.37 -10.08
N TRP A 108 6.27 5.94 -11.14
CA TRP A 108 6.86 5.94 -12.50
C TRP A 108 7.66 7.19 -12.81
N THR A 109 7.28 8.31 -12.19
CA THR A 109 7.91 9.61 -12.48
C THR A 109 9.09 9.88 -11.57
N ARG A 110 9.08 9.40 -10.31
CA ARG A 110 10.11 9.69 -9.30
C ARG A 110 10.87 8.45 -8.86
N VAL A 111 10.17 7.51 -8.23
CA VAL A 111 10.80 6.39 -7.52
C VAL A 111 11.40 5.37 -8.47
N GLY A 112 10.68 4.97 -9.52
CA GLY A 112 11.14 4.03 -10.55
C GLY A 112 12.42 4.50 -11.24
N PRO A 113 12.48 5.74 -11.77
CA PRO A 113 13.71 6.29 -12.33
C PRO A 113 14.86 6.36 -11.32
N ALA A 114 14.59 6.68 -10.05
CA ALA A 114 15.62 6.67 -9.01
C ALA A 114 16.13 5.24 -8.73
N LEU A 115 15.23 4.26 -8.68
CA LEU A 115 15.54 2.85 -8.53
C LEU A 115 16.45 2.35 -9.66
N ALA A 116 16.10 2.64 -10.92
CA ALA A 116 16.89 2.23 -12.08
C ALA A 116 18.31 2.83 -12.04
N ARG A 117 18.42 4.13 -11.74
CA ARG A 117 19.71 4.81 -11.60
C ARG A 117 20.56 4.25 -10.47
N GLU A 118 19.98 4.01 -9.28
CA GLU A 118 20.74 3.45 -8.16
C GLU A 118 21.19 2.01 -8.43
N PHE A 119 20.38 1.22 -9.15
CA PHE A 119 20.76 -0.11 -9.58
C PHE A 119 21.93 -0.09 -10.58
N GLU A 120 21.89 0.80 -11.57
CA GLU A 120 22.97 0.99 -12.55
C GLU A 120 24.24 1.49 -11.88
N ALA A 121 24.15 2.53 -11.04
CA ALA A 121 25.28 3.07 -10.30
C ALA A 121 25.91 2.03 -9.37
N GLU A 122 25.11 1.13 -8.78
CA GLU A 122 25.64 0.04 -7.99
C GLU A 122 26.40 -0.98 -8.83
N ASN A 123 25.88 -1.34 -10.01
CA ASN A 123 26.59 -2.24 -10.93
C ASN A 123 27.89 -1.63 -11.46
N GLU A 124 27.92 -0.32 -11.71
CA GLU A 124 29.16 0.40 -12.06
C GLU A 124 30.18 0.36 -10.91
N ARG A 125 29.74 0.57 -9.66
CA ARG A 125 30.59 0.45 -8.47
C ARG A 125 31.16 -0.96 -8.32
N ARG A 126 30.33 -1.99 -8.56
CA ARG A 126 30.76 -3.39 -8.50
C ARG A 126 31.75 -3.73 -9.61
N LEU A 127 31.48 -3.30 -10.83
CA LEU A 127 32.37 -3.48 -11.98
C LEU A 127 33.75 -2.86 -11.72
N ALA A 128 33.78 -1.61 -11.23
CA ALA A 128 35.03 -0.91 -10.88
C ALA A 128 35.85 -1.63 -9.80
N ARG A 129 35.22 -2.50 -9.00
CA ARG A 129 35.84 -3.31 -7.93
C ARG A 129 36.03 -4.77 -8.32
N GLY A 130 35.70 -5.18 -9.55
CA GLY A 130 35.75 -6.57 -9.98
C GLY A 130 34.73 -7.49 -9.30
N ALA A 131 33.66 -6.94 -8.73
CA ALA A 131 32.57 -7.69 -8.11
C ALA A 131 31.47 -8.06 -9.14
N PRO A 132 30.75 -9.18 -8.94
CA PRO A 132 29.67 -9.57 -9.84
C PRO A 132 28.49 -8.58 -9.76
N PRO A 133 27.70 -8.45 -10.85
CA PRO A 133 26.54 -7.56 -10.85
C PRO A 133 25.50 -7.98 -9.80
N VAL A 134 24.67 -7.02 -9.39
CA VAL A 134 23.58 -7.24 -8.45
C VAL A 134 22.60 -8.28 -9.02
N LYS A 135 22.46 -9.42 -8.34
CA LYS A 135 21.48 -10.46 -8.69
C LYS A 135 20.16 -10.33 -7.95
N ARG A 136 20.16 -9.68 -6.78
CA ARG A 136 19.00 -9.52 -5.91
C ARG A 136 18.82 -8.09 -5.46
N LEU A 137 17.59 -7.61 -5.60
CA LEU A 137 17.11 -6.33 -5.11
C LEU A 137 16.13 -6.56 -3.97
N VAL A 138 16.31 -5.87 -2.84
CA VAL A 138 15.31 -5.82 -1.76
C VAL A 138 14.77 -4.41 -1.67
N LEU A 139 13.46 -4.28 -1.82
CA LEU A 139 12.78 -2.99 -1.74
C LEU A 139 12.00 -2.90 -0.43
N ILE A 140 12.23 -1.84 0.35
CA ILE A 140 11.55 -1.62 1.64
C ILE A 140 10.64 -0.40 1.51
N GLY A 141 9.34 -0.57 1.59
CA GLY A 141 8.36 0.51 1.58
C GLY A 141 7.88 0.84 2.99
N TYR A 142 7.74 2.12 3.31
CA TYR A 142 7.09 2.58 4.54
C TYR A 142 5.86 3.44 4.23
N SER A 143 4.72 3.14 4.85
CA SER A 143 3.49 3.96 4.71
C SER A 143 3.10 4.17 3.23
N GLN A 144 3.04 5.41 2.72
CA GLN A 144 2.85 5.68 1.29
C GLN A 144 3.93 5.04 0.40
N GLY A 145 5.16 4.90 0.88
CA GLY A 145 6.24 4.22 0.18
C GLY A 145 5.91 2.76 -0.12
N SER A 146 5.13 2.08 0.74
CA SER A 146 4.61 0.74 0.45
C SER A 146 3.61 0.73 -0.70
N VAL A 147 2.83 1.80 -0.88
CA VAL A 147 1.90 1.93 -2.01
C VAL A 147 2.68 2.05 -3.34
N LEU A 148 3.76 2.83 -3.33
CA LEU A 148 4.65 2.98 -4.48
C LEU A 148 5.37 1.65 -4.76
N LEU A 149 5.83 0.96 -3.71
CA LEU A 149 6.42 -0.36 -3.77
C LEU A 149 5.50 -1.38 -4.46
N ALA A 150 4.23 -1.46 -4.06
CA ALA A 150 3.29 -2.42 -4.64
C ALA A 150 3.05 -2.15 -6.15
N GLN A 151 3.01 -0.87 -6.55
CA GLN A 151 2.91 -0.49 -7.96
C GLN A 151 4.15 -0.93 -8.76
N LEU A 152 5.35 -0.67 -8.21
CA LEU A 152 6.63 -1.08 -8.80
C LEU A 152 6.72 -2.61 -8.91
N ALA A 153 6.36 -3.33 -7.85
CA ALA A 153 6.34 -4.79 -7.81
C ALA A 153 5.46 -5.35 -8.94
N ASN A 154 4.20 -4.93 -8.98
CA ASN A 154 3.24 -5.42 -9.97
C ASN A 154 3.71 -5.15 -11.41
N ARG A 155 4.08 -3.92 -11.75
CA ARG A 155 4.44 -3.59 -13.14
C ARG A 155 5.80 -4.13 -13.54
N LEU A 156 6.86 -3.88 -12.75
CA LEU A 156 8.25 -4.12 -13.18
C LEU A 156 8.67 -5.57 -12.98
N PHE A 157 8.30 -6.16 -11.85
CA PHE A 157 8.82 -7.45 -11.43
C PHE A 157 7.87 -8.62 -11.74
N HIS A 158 6.58 -8.33 -11.98
CA HIS A 158 5.60 -9.33 -12.39
C HIS A 158 5.15 -9.15 -13.85
N SER A 159 4.29 -8.15 -14.14
CA SER A 159 3.68 -8.00 -15.46
C SER A 159 4.72 -7.85 -16.57
N PHE A 160 5.69 -6.95 -16.40
CA PHE A 160 6.73 -6.74 -17.41
C PHE A 160 7.61 -7.97 -17.64
N LYS A 161 7.95 -8.71 -16.58
CA LYS A 161 8.74 -9.94 -16.73
C LYS A 161 7.96 -11.05 -17.42
N GLU A 162 6.67 -11.18 -17.12
CA GLU A 162 5.76 -12.11 -17.80
C GLU A 162 5.64 -11.75 -19.29
N GLU A 163 5.32 -10.49 -19.60
CA GLU A 163 5.26 -9.98 -20.98
C GLU A 163 6.58 -10.15 -21.73
N TYR A 164 7.72 -9.96 -21.05
CA TYR A 164 9.04 -10.19 -21.63
C TYR A 164 9.26 -11.68 -21.95
N ARG A 165 8.89 -12.60 -21.04
CA ARG A 165 8.97 -14.05 -21.30
C ARG A 165 8.05 -14.48 -22.43
N GLU A 166 6.84 -13.94 -22.50
CA GLU A 166 5.90 -14.15 -23.61
C GLU A 166 6.53 -13.68 -24.92
N THR A 167 7.14 -12.50 -24.94
CA THR A 167 7.83 -11.94 -26.11
C THR A 167 9.01 -12.82 -26.54
N VAL A 168 9.86 -13.24 -25.61
CA VAL A 168 10.98 -14.16 -25.89
C VAL A 168 10.46 -15.49 -26.44
N THR A 169 9.40 -16.05 -25.88
CA THR A 169 8.78 -17.30 -26.37
C THR A 169 8.18 -17.11 -27.78
N ALA A 170 7.53 -15.97 -28.01
CA ALA A 170 6.84 -15.65 -29.24
C ALA A 170 7.77 -15.28 -30.41
N PHE A 171 9.02 -14.91 -30.16
CA PHE A 171 9.95 -14.49 -31.23
C PHE A 171 11.29 -15.22 -31.21
N GLY A 172 11.72 -15.77 -30.07
CA GLY A 172 12.96 -16.55 -29.93
C GLY A 172 14.19 -15.78 -30.38
N ASP A 173 14.97 -16.39 -31.27
CA ASP A 173 16.23 -15.83 -31.78
C ASP A 173 16.04 -14.50 -32.53
N GLU A 174 14.84 -14.24 -33.10
CA GLU A 174 14.54 -12.94 -33.70
C GLU A 174 14.57 -11.82 -32.67
N TRP A 175 14.07 -12.05 -31.45
CA TRP A 175 14.13 -11.07 -30.38
C TRP A 175 15.56 -10.86 -29.89
N GLU A 176 16.30 -11.95 -29.68
CA GLU A 176 17.71 -11.89 -29.26
C GLU A 176 18.59 -11.10 -30.24
N ALA A 177 18.38 -11.31 -31.54
CA ALA A 177 19.05 -10.55 -32.58
C ALA A 177 18.58 -9.08 -32.63
N LEU A 178 17.28 -8.82 -32.46
CA LEU A 178 16.71 -7.47 -32.48
C LEU A 178 17.23 -6.59 -31.34
N ARG A 179 17.40 -7.15 -30.13
CA ARG A 179 17.90 -6.40 -28.96
C ARG A 179 19.29 -5.79 -29.17
N LYS A 180 20.07 -6.36 -30.09
CA LYS A 180 21.43 -5.93 -30.44
C LYS A 180 21.46 -5.13 -31.76
N ASP A 181 20.32 -5.00 -32.44
CA ASP A 181 20.22 -4.30 -33.71
C ASP A 181 20.36 -2.79 -33.52
N PRO A 182 21.28 -2.12 -34.26
CA PRO A 182 21.44 -0.67 -34.18
C PRO A 182 20.13 0.10 -34.38
N GLU A 183 19.25 -0.35 -35.27
CA GLU A 183 17.97 0.32 -35.57
C GLU A 183 17.02 0.26 -34.38
N PHE A 184 16.97 -0.88 -33.70
CA PHE A 184 16.19 -1.04 -32.49
C PHE A 184 16.77 -0.21 -31.34
N LEU A 185 18.08 -0.20 -31.18
CA LEU A 185 18.76 0.57 -30.14
C LEU A 185 18.55 2.09 -30.31
N LEU A 186 18.58 2.60 -31.56
CA LEU A 186 18.27 4.01 -31.84
C LEU A 186 16.85 4.38 -31.41
N PHE A 187 15.87 3.53 -31.74
CA PHE A 187 14.48 3.73 -31.32
C PHE A 187 14.34 3.68 -29.79
N ILE A 188 14.86 2.65 -29.14
CA ILE A 188 14.75 2.47 -27.69
C ILE A 188 15.43 3.60 -26.91
N ASN A 189 16.60 4.07 -27.36
CA ASN A 189 17.29 5.19 -26.74
C ASN A 189 16.52 6.51 -26.92
N ALA A 190 15.94 6.75 -28.11
CA ALA A 190 15.09 7.92 -28.33
C ALA A 190 13.81 7.89 -27.49
N LEU A 191 13.26 6.70 -27.24
CA LEU A 191 12.11 6.52 -26.34
C LEU A 191 12.49 6.79 -24.88
N ASP A 192 13.62 6.26 -24.42
CA ASP A 192 14.12 6.50 -23.05
C ASP A 192 14.40 8.00 -22.80
N ASP A 193 15.12 8.67 -23.71
CA ASP A 193 15.35 10.11 -23.70
C ASP A 193 14.04 10.89 -23.55
N PHE A 194 13.03 10.53 -24.35
CA PHE A 194 11.74 11.21 -24.34
C PHE A 194 11.00 11.00 -23.02
N ILE A 195 10.97 9.78 -22.47
CA ILE A 195 10.30 9.50 -21.20
C ILE A 195 11.00 10.25 -20.06
N ALA A 196 12.34 10.32 -20.06
CA ALA A 196 13.09 11.10 -19.07
C ALA A 196 12.67 12.58 -19.10
N ILE A 197 12.61 13.19 -20.29
CA ILE A 197 12.18 14.58 -20.47
C ILE A 197 10.70 14.76 -20.07
N GLN A 198 9.83 13.80 -20.42
CA GLN A 198 8.42 13.81 -20.04
C GLN A 198 8.26 13.76 -18.51
N ASN A 199 9.01 12.92 -17.82
CA ASN A 199 9.02 12.82 -16.37
C ASN A 199 9.48 14.14 -15.73
N ILE A 200 10.57 14.75 -16.22
CA ILE A 200 11.03 16.06 -15.73
C ILE A 200 9.95 17.13 -15.94
N ARG A 201 9.26 17.12 -17.09
CA ARG A 201 8.14 18.04 -17.37
C ARG A 201 6.97 17.85 -16.41
N SER A 202 6.56 16.61 -16.14
CA SER A 202 5.50 16.31 -15.16
C SER A 202 5.88 16.73 -13.75
N GLN A 203 7.17 16.76 -13.41
CA GLN A 203 7.66 17.22 -12.11
C GLN A 203 7.79 18.75 -12.03
N ASN A 204 8.08 19.41 -13.16
CA ASN A 204 8.43 20.82 -13.22
C ASN A 204 7.49 21.61 -14.15
N GLU A 205 6.19 21.36 -14.04
CA GLU A 205 5.19 21.84 -15.00
C GLU A 205 5.23 23.36 -15.20
N GLN A 206 5.37 24.13 -14.11
CA GLN A 206 5.44 25.59 -14.18
C GLN A 206 6.72 26.09 -14.85
N LEU A 207 7.85 25.42 -14.62
CA LEU A 207 9.12 25.74 -15.28
C LEU A 207 9.04 25.48 -16.79
N PHE A 208 8.42 24.38 -17.20
CA PHE A 208 8.18 24.10 -18.62
C PHE A 208 7.19 25.09 -19.24
N LYS A 209 6.16 25.53 -18.50
CA LYS A 209 5.21 26.55 -18.97
C LYS A 209 5.90 27.90 -19.19
N SER A 210 6.75 28.32 -18.27
CA SER A 210 7.41 29.63 -18.31
C SER A 210 8.65 29.68 -19.22
N SER A 211 9.26 28.54 -19.54
CA SER A 211 10.53 28.47 -20.31
C SER A 211 10.33 28.01 -21.76
N PRO A 212 10.42 28.90 -22.77
CA PRO A 212 10.41 28.52 -24.19
C PRO A 212 11.50 27.50 -24.59
N PRO A 213 12.75 27.57 -24.07
CA PRO A 213 13.76 26.54 -24.33
C PRO A 213 13.34 25.13 -23.90
N LEU A 214 12.74 24.97 -22.73
CA LEU A 214 12.30 23.65 -22.24
C LEU A 214 11.13 23.09 -23.05
N ARG A 215 10.22 23.95 -23.53
CA ARG A 215 9.16 23.53 -24.47
C ARG A 215 9.74 23.04 -25.79
N ARG A 216 10.68 23.79 -26.37
CA ARG A 216 11.38 23.38 -27.60
C ARG A 216 12.16 22.08 -27.41
N LEU A 217 12.77 21.86 -26.23
CA LEU A 217 13.43 20.58 -25.90
C LEU A 217 12.43 19.42 -25.93
N TYR A 218 11.28 19.57 -25.27
CA TYR A 218 10.21 18.56 -25.25
C TYR A 218 9.69 18.25 -26.67
N GLU A 219 9.37 19.28 -27.46
CA GLU A 219 8.89 19.14 -28.84
C GLU A 219 9.92 18.45 -29.75
N ARG A 220 11.21 18.80 -29.60
CA ARG A 220 12.30 18.15 -30.34
C ARG A 220 12.46 16.68 -29.96
N ALA A 221 12.38 16.35 -28.68
CA ALA A 221 12.46 14.96 -28.21
C ALA A 221 11.27 14.15 -28.74
N GLN A 222 10.06 14.72 -28.72
CA GLN A 222 8.87 14.09 -29.29
C GLN A 222 9.03 13.84 -30.79
N LYS A 223 9.49 14.84 -31.56
CA LYS A 223 9.73 14.68 -33.00
C LYS A 223 10.79 13.62 -33.28
N LYS A 224 11.89 13.61 -32.52
CA LYS A 224 12.95 12.59 -32.63
C LYS A 224 12.39 11.19 -32.40
N LEU A 225 11.58 10.99 -31.35
CA LEU A 225 10.93 9.71 -31.08
C LEU A 225 10.03 9.26 -32.23
N VAL A 226 9.16 10.15 -32.75
CA VAL A 226 8.27 9.81 -33.87
C VAL A 226 9.07 9.39 -35.10
N THR A 227 10.08 10.17 -35.48
CA THR A 227 10.95 9.85 -36.63
C THR A 227 11.66 8.50 -36.44
N GLN A 228 12.27 8.26 -35.28
CA GLN A 228 12.97 6.99 -35.02
C GLN A 228 12.02 5.80 -34.99
N TYR A 229 10.80 5.98 -34.50
CA TYR A 229 9.77 4.94 -34.51
C TYR A 229 9.31 4.59 -35.94
N GLU A 230 9.06 5.60 -36.77
CA GLU A 230 8.68 5.41 -38.18
C GLU A 230 9.81 4.74 -38.98
N GLU A 231 11.05 5.18 -38.79
CA GLU A 231 12.23 4.55 -39.40
C GLU A 231 12.39 3.09 -38.97
N PHE A 232 12.21 2.79 -37.68
CA PHE A 232 12.29 1.43 -37.16
C PHE A 232 11.18 0.53 -37.72
N LEU A 233 9.94 1.03 -37.81
CA LEU A 233 8.84 0.30 -38.45
C LEU A 233 9.07 0.08 -39.95
N GLY A 234 9.61 1.09 -40.66
CA GLY A 234 10.03 0.97 -42.05
C GLY A 234 11.08 -0.13 -42.21
N TYR A 235 12.09 -0.15 -41.34
CA TYR A 235 13.11 -1.20 -41.32
C TYR A 235 12.53 -2.60 -41.07
N LEU A 236 11.61 -2.76 -40.12
CA LEU A 236 10.97 -4.06 -39.86
C LEU A 236 10.13 -4.56 -41.05
N THR A 237 9.48 -3.65 -41.77
CA THR A 237 8.56 -3.98 -42.87
C THR A 237 9.29 -4.18 -44.19
N ASP A 238 10.16 -3.26 -44.57
CA ASP A 238 11.02 -3.32 -45.76
C ASP A 238 12.41 -2.74 -45.48
N PRO A 239 13.37 -3.56 -45.03
CA PRO A 239 14.71 -3.09 -44.72
C PRO A 239 15.48 -2.61 -45.97
N SER A 240 15.06 -3.02 -47.18
CA SER A 240 15.65 -2.59 -48.46
C SER A 240 15.39 -1.11 -48.75
N GLY A 241 14.28 -0.56 -48.25
CA GLY A 241 13.99 0.87 -48.38
C GLY A 241 14.98 1.74 -47.61
N LYS A 242 15.43 1.27 -46.43
CA LYS A 242 16.45 1.96 -45.61
C LYS A 242 17.88 1.64 -46.09
N TYR A 243 18.11 0.43 -46.59
CA TYR A 243 19.41 -0.07 -47.03
C TYR A 243 19.38 -0.53 -48.50
N PRO A 244 19.24 0.38 -49.48
CA PRO A 244 19.04 0.01 -50.89
C PRO A 244 20.28 -0.63 -51.55
N GLY A 245 21.47 -0.42 -50.98
CA GLY A 245 22.72 -1.03 -51.47
C GLY A 245 22.99 -2.46 -50.95
N VAL A 246 22.14 -2.98 -50.06
CA VAL A 246 22.34 -4.31 -49.46
C VAL A 246 21.63 -5.37 -50.30
N GLN A 247 22.40 -6.23 -50.96
CA GLN A 247 21.87 -7.27 -51.86
C GLN A 247 21.31 -8.49 -51.11
N ARG A 248 21.81 -8.76 -49.89
CA ARG A 248 21.37 -9.87 -49.05
C ARG A 248 21.34 -9.43 -47.59
N PHE A 249 20.18 -9.58 -46.96
CA PHE A 249 20.01 -9.34 -45.53
C PHE A 249 20.45 -10.57 -44.72
N GLU A 250 21.08 -10.30 -43.59
CA GLU A 250 21.62 -11.32 -42.71
C GLU A 250 20.53 -12.11 -41.99
N GLY A 251 20.81 -13.39 -41.73
CA GLY A 251 19.97 -14.22 -40.86
C GLY A 251 20.09 -13.81 -39.39
N VAL A 252 19.15 -14.27 -38.56
CA VAL A 252 19.15 -14.01 -37.10
C VAL A 252 20.38 -14.59 -36.41
N GLU A 253 20.87 -15.73 -36.89
CA GLU A 253 22.06 -16.46 -36.43
C GLU A 253 23.38 -15.71 -36.69
N SER A 254 23.40 -14.83 -37.70
CA SER A 254 24.62 -14.10 -38.10
C SER A 254 24.99 -13.05 -37.04
N PRO A 255 26.28 -12.72 -36.81
CA PRO A 255 26.64 -11.59 -35.95
C PRO A 255 26.47 -10.24 -36.66
N TYR A 256 26.23 -10.22 -37.97
CA TYR A 256 26.21 -9.00 -38.80
C TYR A 256 24.79 -8.42 -39.01
N TYR A 257 24.74 -7.13 -39.32
CA TYR A 257 23.54 -6.34 -39.63
C TYR A 257 23.70 -5.66 -41.00
N PRO A 258 22.61 -5.34 -41.72
CA PRO A 258 21.20 -5.40 -41.33
C PRO A 258 20.56 -6.79 -41.47
N LYS A 259 19.51 -7.04 -40.67
CA LYS A 259 18.82 -8.34 -40.55
C LYS A 259 17.40 -8.29 -41.10
N ARG A 260 16.81 -9.46 -41.33
CA ARG A 260 15.38 -9.61 -41.66
C ARG A 260 14.67 -10.49 -40.63
N TYR A 261 13.69 -9.90 -39.94
CA TYR A 261 12.90 -10.56 -38.89
C TYR A 261 11.55 -11.01 -39.47
N ARG A 262 11.36 -12.31 -39.71
CA ARG A 262 10.14 -12.81 -40.38
C ARG A 262 8.94 -12.76 -39.46
N ARG A 263 9.06 -13.29 -38.23
CA ARG A 263 7.97 -13.35 -37.25
C ARG A 263 7.62 -11.96 -36.72
N ILE A 264 8.63 -11.16 -36.39
CA ILE A 264 8.41 -9.79 -35.91
C ILE A 264 7.78 -8.92 -37.00
N ARG A 265 8.18 -9.08 -38.27
CA ARG A 265 7.53 -8.39 -39.40
C ARG A 265 6.06 -8.78 -39.55
N ALA A 266 5.74 -10.07 -39.49
CA ALA A 266 4.36 -10.54 -39.56
C ALA A 266 3.53 -9.93 -38.42
N TYR A 267 4.08 -9.95 -37.21
CA TYR A 267 3.47 -9.31 -36.04
C TYR A 267 3.29 -7.79 -36.22
N ALA A 268 4.24 -7.10 -36.83
CA ALA A 268 4.12 -5.66 -37.10
C ALA A 268 3.06 -5.35 -38.17
N ALA A 269 2.88 -6.22 -39.16
CA ALA A 269 1.89 -6.05 -40.23
C ALA A 269 0.44 -6.11 -39.72
N GLU A 270 0.18 -6.91 -38.69
CA GLU A 270 -1.14 -7.04 -38.04
C GLU A 270 -1.46 -5.88 -37.08
N ARG A 271 -0.56 -4.91 -36.90
CA ARG A 271 -0.73 -3.82 -35.94
C ARG A 271 -2.02 -3.02 -36.18
N ALA A 272 -2.40 -2.79 -37.44
CA ALA A 272 -3.57 -1.98 -37.76
C ALA A 272 -4.88 -2.64 -37.28
N SER A 273 -4.99 -3.97 -37.41
CA SER A 273 -6.18 -4.76 -37.05
C SER A 273 -6.30 -5.08 -35.56
N ARG A 274 -5.28 -4.79 -34.75
CA ARG A 274 -5.33 -5.00 -33.29
C ARG A 274 -6.29 -4.05 -32.58
N THR A 275 -6.83 -4.52 -31.45
CA THR A 275 -7.70 -3.71 -30.59
C THR A 275 -6.92 -2.56 -29.96
N ALA A 276 -7.64 -1.56 -29.44
CA ALA A 276 -7.02 -0.44 -28.72
C ALA A 276 -6.26 -0.92 -27.47
N GLU A 277 -6.79 -1.92 -26.77
CA GLU A 277 -6.17 -2.51 -25.58
C GLU A 277 -4.84 -3.19 -25.90
N GLU A 278 -4.78 -3.97 -26.98
CA GLU A 278 -3.53 -4.62 -27.42
C GLU A 278 -2.48 -3.61 -27.86
N LYS A 279 -2.90 -2.52 -28.52
CA LYS A 279 -2.01 -1.41 -28.90
C LYS A 279 -1.44 -0.73 -27.67
N GLU A 280 -2.26 -0.53 -26.65
CA GLU A 280 -1.85 0.08 -25.38
C GLU A 280 -0.92 -0.84 -24.58
N LYS A 281 -1.23 -2.14 -24.47
CA LYS A 281 -0.34 -3.14 -23.83
C LYS A 281 1.04 -3.14 -24.51
N ASN A 282 1.09 -3.16 -25.84
CA ASN A 282 2.34 -3.09 -26.59
C ASN A 282 3.12 -1.80 -26.34
N ARG A 283 2.43 -0.65 -26.26
CA ARG A 283 3.07 0.63 -25.93
C ARG A 283 3.67 0.58 -24.53
N GLN A 284 2.92 0.10 -23.54
CA GLN A 284 3.39 -0.02 -22.15
C GLN A 284 4.59 -0.97 -22.02
N PHE A 285 4.61 -2.06 -22.77
CA PHE A 285 5.75 -2.97 -22.82
C PHE A 285 7.03 -2.25 -23.27
N PHE A 286 7.01 -1.54 -24.40
CA PHE A 286 8.21 -0.84 -24.90
C PHE A 286 8.64 0.33 -24.01
N VAL A 287 7.68 1.09 -23.45
CA VAL A 287 7.97 2.14 -22.47
C VAL A 287 8.68 1.56 -21.25
N THR A 288 8.17 0.44 -20.72
CA THR A 288 8.76 -0.22 -19.55
C THR A 288 10.11 -0.86 -19.89
N TYR A 289 10.23 -1.47 -21.08
CA TYR A 289 11.48 -2.03 -21.58
C TYR A 289 12.57 -0.99 -21.75
N ALA A 290 12.25 0.18 -22.32
CA ALA A 290 13.21 1.25 -22.51
C ALA A 290 13.82 1.68 -21.17
N GLN A 291 13.01 1.84 -20.12
CA GLN A 291 13.50 2.35 -18.84
C GLN A 291 14.08 1.29 -17.89
N TYR A 292 13.61 0.04 -17.98
CA TYR A 292 13.82 -0.96 -16.93
C TYR A 292 14.39 -2.29 -17.43
N ARG A 293 14.85 -2.37 -18.69
CA ARG A 293 15.47 -3.60 -19.24
C ARG A 293 16.62 -4.15 -18.40
N SER A 294 17.37 -3.30 -17.67
CA SER A 294 18.47 -3.72 -16.78
C SER A 294 18.00 -4.53 -15.57
N LEU A 295 16.70 -4.51 -15.24
CA LEU A 295 16.11 -5.22 -14.10
C LEU A 295 15.52 -6.61 -14.47
N LEU A 296 15.55 -7.00 -15.75
CA LEU A 296 14.93 -8.24 -16.22
C LEU A 296 15.49 -9.49 -15.52
N ASP A 297 16.80 -9.52 -15.29
CA ASP A 297 17.50 -10.67 -14.72
C ASP A 297 17.64 -10.63 -13.18
N VAL A 298 17.03 -9.64 -12.53
CA VAL A 298 17.18 -9.41 -11.07
C VAL A 298 16.04 -10.04 -10.29
N GLU A 299 16.35 -10.82 -9.25
CA GLU A 299 15.35 -11.26 -8.28
C GLU A 299 14.95 -10.11 -7.35
N ALA A 300 13.65 -9.87 -7.17
CA ALA A 300 13.15 -8.82 -6.28
C ALA A 300 12.49 -9.43 -5.04
N ARG A 301 12.72 -8.81 -3.88
CA ARG A 301 11.97 -9.06 -2.65
C ARG A 301 11.44 -7.75 -2.09
N PHE A 302 10.34 -7.82 -1.37
CA PHE A 302 9.56 -6.67 -0.93
C PHE A 302 9.32 -6.74 0.58
N ILE A 303 9.65 -5.66 1.29
CA ILE A 303 9.29 -5.48 2.70
C ILE A 303 8.33 -4.29 2.77
N SER A 304 7.18 -4.49 3.40
CA SER A 304 6.21 -3.41 3.64
C SER A 304 6.10 -3.13 5.14
N CYS A 305 6.53 -1.96 5.58
CA CYS A 305 6.44 -1.51 6.96
C CYS A 305 5.27 -0.52 7.11
N ALA A 306 4.28 -0.85 7.94
CA ALA A 306 3.12 0.02 8.19
C ALA A 306 2.46 0.56 6.90
N GLY A 307 2.38 -0.27 5.86
CA GLY A 307 2.01 0.18 4.53
C GLY A 307 0.52 0.49 4.35
N SER A 308 0.19 1.62 3.73
CA SER A 308 -1.19 2.04 3.45
C SER A 308 -1.72 1.50 2.10
N LEU A 309 -1.49 0.20 1.84
CA LEU A 309 -1.80 -0.46 0.56
C LEU A 309 -3.26 -0.41 0.14
N PHE A 310 -4.18 -0.31 1.10
CA PHE A 310 -5.63 -0.17 0.89
C PHE A 310 -6.15 1.11 1.58
N GLY A 311 -5.33 2.13 1.76
CA GLY A 311 -5.74 3.34 2.49
C GLY A 311 -5.74 3.17 4.01
N SER A 312 -6.11 4.19 4.79
CA SER A 312 -6.08 4.08 6.26
C SER A 312 -7.22 4.84 6.95
N PRO A 313 -7.68 4.39 8.13
CA PRO A 313 -8.69 5.12 8.92
C PRO A 313 -8.29 6.57 9.21
N GLN A 314 -6.99 6.83 9.40
CA GLN A 314 -6.44 8.14 9.70
C GLN A 314 -6.49 9.05 8.48
N ALA A 315 -6.39 8.51 7.27
CA ALA A 315 -6.66 9.27 6.06
C ALA A 315 -8.13 9.71 6.05
N ASN A 316 -9.08 8.81 6.37
CA ASN A 316 -10.49 9.18 6.54
C ASN A 316 -10.68 10.25 7.64
N ASP A 317 -10.06 10.09 8.81
CA ASP A 317 -10.15 11.05 9.92
C ASP A 317 -9.54 12.41 9.56
N THR A 318 -8.41 12.41 8.87
CA THR A 318 -7.74 13.64 8.39
C THR A 318 -8.60 14.35 7.33
N VAL A 319 -9.19 13.60 6.41
CA VAL A 319 -10.11 14.13 5.38
C VAL A 319 -11.36 14.69 6.04
N ASN A 320 -11.93 13.98 7.01
CA ASN A 320 -13.06 14.45 7.81
C ASN A 320 -12.66 15.74 8.55
N LEU A 321 -11.56 15.76 9.30
CA LEU A 321 -11.11 16.95 10.00
C LEU A 321 -10.91 18.15 9.05
N ALA A 322 -10.34 17.93 7.86
CA ALA A 322 -10.17 18.98 6.86
C ALA A 322 -11.49 19.47 6.25
N LYS A 323 -12.51 18.61 6.12
CA LYS A 323 -13.88 19.01 5.73
C LYS A 323 -14.51 19.90 6.80
N TRP A 324 -14.33 19.55 8.09
CA TRP A 324 -14.91 20.27 9.22
C TRP A 324 -14.15 21.57 9.55
N LEU A 325 -12.84 21.61 9.32
CA LEU A 325 -11.94 22.73 9.61
C LEU A 325 -11.11 23.12 8.36
N PRO A 326 -11.61 24.03 7.51
CA PRO A 326 -10.96 24.35 6.23
C PRO A 326 -9.52 24.89 6.34
N PHE A 327 -9.11 25.41 7.50
CA PHE A 327 -7.72 25.86 7.71
C PHE A 327 -6.74 24.67 7.77
N VAL A 328 -7.18 23.49 8.23
CA VAL A 328 -6.37 22.26 8.26
C VAL A 328 -5.93 21.90 6.83
N ARG A 329 -6.82 22.06 5.85
CA ARG A 329 -6.48 21.90 4.43
C ARG A 329 -5.37 22.85 3.97
N ARG A 330 -5.28 24.07 4.52
CA ARG A 330 -4.20 25.02 4.20
C ARG A 330 -2.86 24.60 4.82
N VAL A 331 -2.89 24.00 6.02
CA VAL A 331 -1.70 23.47 6.71
C VAL A 331 -1.17 22.21 6.03
N ILE A 332 -2.06 21.29 5.66
CA ILE A 332 -1.73 20.08 4.91
C ILE A 332 -1.23 20.45 3.50
N GLY A 333 -1.81 21.48 2.89
CA GLY A 333 -1.33 22.01 1.62
C GLY A 333 -1.66 21.09 0.43
N ARG A 334 -0.63 20.75 -0.35
CA ARG A 334 -0.77 20.04 -1.64
C ARG A 334 -0.92 18.53 -1.44
N GLU A 335 -0.37 18.03 -0.35
CA GLU A 335 -0.34 16.66 0.12
C GLU A 335 -1.75 16.14 0.40
N TYR A 336 -2.72 17.03 0.64
CA TYR A 336 -4.13 16.69 0.86
C TYR A 336 -4.71 15.81 -0.26
N ARG A 337 -4.30 16.03 -1.53
CA ARG A 337 -4.76 15.19 -2.64
C ARG A 337 -4.21 13.77 -2.60
N GLN A 338 -3.00 13.58 -2.07
CA GLN A 338 -2.41 12.25 -1.92
C GLN A 338 -3.10 11.53 -0.75
N ILE A 339 -3.40 12.24 0.34
CA ILE A 339 -4.16 11.70 1.48
C ILE A 339 -5.57 11.25 1.06
N LEU A 340 -6.26 12.01 0.21
CA LEU A 340 -7.56 11.61 -0.35
C LEU A 340 -7.49 10.27 -1.09
N GLN A 341 -6.39 9.98 -1.77
CA GLN A 341 -6.23 8.73 -2.52
C GLN A 341 -5.90 7.53 -1.61
N THR A 342 -5.52 7.79 -0.35
CA THR A 342 -5.34 6.79 0.70
C THR A 342 -6.54 6.73 1.64
N GLU A 343 -7.67 7.37 1.31
CA GLU A 343 -8.92 7.20 2.05
C GLU A 343 -9.48 5.78 1.80
N LEU A 344 -9.90 5.10 2.87
CA LEU A 344 -10.56 3.81 2.78
C LEU A 344 -11.86 3.91 1.99
N GLY A 345 -12.12 2.88 1.18
CA GLY A 345 -13.33 2.80 0.37
C GLY A 345 -13.35 3.79 -0.78
N THR A 346 -12.23 4.33 -1.25
CA THR A 346 -12.20 5.12 -2.51
C THR A 346 -12.39 4.23 -3.75
N GLU A 347 -12.72 4.80 -4.91
CA GLU A 347 -12.80 4.00 -6.15
C GLU A 347 -11.47 3.29 -6.47
N GLU A 348 -10.34 3.97 -6.26
CA GLU A 348 -9.01 3.41 -6.46
C GLU A 348 -8.71 2.28 -5.47
N HIS A 349 -9.20 2.38 -4.23
CA HIS A 349 -9.17 1.31 -3.25
C HIS A 349 -9.95 0.08 -3.75
N LEU A 350 -11.20 0.26 -4.16
CA LEU A 350 -12.05 -0.84 -4.65
C LEU A 350 -11.44 -1.54 -5.87
N LYS A 351 -10.94 -0.77 -6.84
CA LYS A 351 -10.27 -1.31 -8.02
C LYS A 351 -9.07 -2.20 -7.65
N ARG A 352 -8.36 -1.92 -6.56
CA ARG A 352 -7.23 -2.74 -6.10
C ARG A 352 -7.69 -4.04 -5.46
N VAL A 353 -8.70 -3.96 -4.58
CA VAL A 353 -9.29 -5.14 -3.93
C VAL A 353 -9.83 -6.11 -4.99
N GLU A 354 -10.58 -5.60 -5.97
CA GLU A 354 -11.15 -6.41 -7.05
C GLU A 354 -10.06 -7.04 -7.95
N ARG A 355 -8.98 -6.30 -8.25
CA ARG A 355 -7.83 -6.85 -8.99
C ARG A 355 -7.14 -7.97 -8.22
N LEU A 356 -6.85 -7.78 -6.93
CA LEU A 356 -6.22 -8.82 -6.12
C LEU A 356 -7.11 -10.07 -6.00
N SER A 357 -8.43 -9.87 -5.87
CA SER A 357 -9.40 -10.96 -5.91
C SER A 357 -9.44 -11.67 -7.27
N ALA A 358 -9.21 -10.96 -8.38
CA ALA A 358 -9.08 -11.59 -9.69
C ALA A 358 -7.76 -12.36 -9.82
N ASP A 359 -6.71 -11.87 -9.20
CA ASP A 359 -5.39 -12.48 -9.22
C ASP A 359 -5.26 -13.68 -8.28
N ALA A 360 -6.13 -13.79 -7.25
CA ALA A 360 -6.23 -14.96 -6.37
C ALA A 360 -6.49 -16.26 -7.14
N HIS A 361 -7.20 -16.17 -8.28
CA HIS A 361 -7.59 -17.32 -9.10
C HIS A 361 -6.61 -17.59 -10.25
N ARG A 362 -5.52 -16.82 -10.36
CA ARG A 362 -4.47 -17.07 -11.35
C ARG A 362 -3.60 -18.25 -10.92
N LYS A 363 -3.03 -18.96 -11.91
CA LYS A 363 -2.09 -20.07 -11.69
C LYS A 363 -0.88 -19.69 -10.81
N ARG A 364 -0.54 -18.41 -10.75
CA ARG A 364 0.49 -17.85 -9.87
C ARG A 364 -0.01 -16.51 -9.33
N TYR A 365 -0.28 -16.44 -8.04
CA TYR A 365 -0.52 -15.17 -7.34
C TYR A 365 0.71 -14.27 -7.50
N PRO A 366 0.55 -12.93 -7.62
CA PRO A 366 1.67 -12.04 -7.93
C PRO A 366 2.83 -12.16 -6.93
N PHE A 367 2.56 -12.38 -5.64
CA PHE A 367 3.59 -12.47 -4.61
C PHE A 367 3.78 -13.90 -4.11
N ALA A 368 4.98 -14.46 -4.23
CA ALA A 368 5.32 -15.68 -3.48
C ALA A 368 5.59 -15.35 -2.00
N PRO A 369 5.34 -16.27 -1.05
CA PRO A 369 5.70 -16.08 0.36
C PRO A 369 7.18 -15.73 0.57
N THR A 370 8.07 -16.24 -0.28
CA THR A 370 9.52 -15.95 -0.25
C THR A 370 9.90 -14.60 -0.87
N GLU A 371 8.95 -13.87 -1.43
CA GLU A 371 9.17 -12.59 -2.11
C GLU A 371 8.65 -11.40 -1.29
N ILE A 372 7.81 -11.61 -0.28
CA ILE A 372 7.18 -10.53 0.49
C ILE A 372 7.20 -10.77 2.00
N LEU A 373 7.47 -9.69 2.76
CA LEU A 373 7.31 -9.62 4.20
C LEU A 373 6.55 -8.35 4.57
N SER A 374 5.48 -8.48 5.34
CA SER A 374 4.77 -7.33 5.91
C SER A 374 5.09 -7.19 7.40
N ILE A 375 5.58 -6.03 7.80
CA ILE A 375 5.83 -5.67 9.20
C ILE A 375 4.72 -4.75 9.65
N VAL A 376 3.99 -5.20 10.68
CA VAL A 376 2.81 -4.51 11.17
C VAL A 376 2.86 -4.30 12.67
N GLY A 377 2.39 -3.13 13.09
CA GLY A 377 2.17 -2.78 14.48
C GLY A 377 0.95 -3.51 15.04
N ALA A 378 1.16 -4.46 15.93
CA ALA A 378 0.17 -5.13 16.73
C ALA A 378 0.13 -4.49 18.13
N ASN A 379 -0.77 -3.51 18.32
CA ASN A 379 -0.79 -2.68 19.53
C ASN A 379 -2.00 -2.97 20.44
N GLY A 380 -2.21 -4.24 20.77
CA GLY A 380 -3.27 -4.67 21.70
C GLY A 380 -4.65 -4.10 21.36
N ALA A 381 -5.51 -3.91 22.38
CA ALA A 381 -6.89 -3.48 22.16
C ALA A 381 -7.01 -2.08 21.52
N GLN A 382 -6.05 -1.16 21.71
CA GLN A 382 -6.19 0.24 21.29
C GLN A 382 -5.47 0.62 19.99
N GLY A 383 -4.63 -0.25 19.41
CA GLY A 383 -3.82 0.14 18.26
C GLY A 383 -2.88 1.31 18.63
N ASP A 384 -2.04 1.78 17.71
CA ASP A 384 -1.48 3.14 17.82
C ASP A 384 -2.50 4.22 17.43
N GLY A 385 -3.74 3.83 17.12
CA GLY A 385 -4.70 4.69 16.46
C GLY A 385 -4.17 5.23 15.13
N LEU A 386 -3.11 4.66 14.56
CA LEU A 386 -2.46 5.05 13.31
C LEU A 386 -2.50 3.96 12.25
N VAL A 387 -2.78 2.70 12.62
CA VAL A 387 -2.91 1.63 11.64
C VAL A 387 -3.89 0.51 12.04
N ASP A 388 -5.04 0.47 11.37
CA ASP A 388 -5.69 -0.79 10.95
C ASP A 388 -4.98 -1.17 9.63
N GLN A 389 -4.01 -2.09 9.69
CA GLN A 389 -2.86 -2.26 8.77
C GLN A 389 -3.16 -2.89 7.39
N PRO A 390 -3.31 -2.11 6.31
CA PRO A 390 -3.54 -2.61 4.95
C PRO A 390 -2.40 -3.45 4.37
N ALA A 391 -1.19 -3.34 4.92
CA ALA A 391 -0.05 -4.11 4.44
C ALA A 391 -0.02 -5.56 4.94
N ALA A 392 -0.42 -5.82 6.19
CA ALA A 392 -0.78 -7.20 6.58
C ALA A 392 -1.94 -7.71 5.74
N HIS A 393 -2.75 -6.77 5.24
CA HIS A 393 -3.94 -7.08 4.48
C HIS A 393 -3.73 -7.56 3.02
N LEU A 394 -2.54 -8.10 2.70
CA LEU A 394 -2.34 -8.87 1.47
C LEU A 394 -2.51 -10.39 1.70
N SER A 395 -2.59 -10.82 2.96
CA SER A 395 -2.63 -12.23 3.35
C SER A 395 -4.03 -12.65 3.81
N LEU A 396 -4.61 -13.69 3.20
CA LEU A 396 -5.87 -14.32 3.62
C LEU A 396 -7.13 -13.43 3.58
N HIS A 397 -7.17 -12.41 2.73
CA HIS A 397 -8.39 -11.57 2.59
C HIS A 397 -9.47 -12.32 1.86
N THR A 398 -10.69 -12.19 2.34
CA THR A 398 -11.85 -12.77 1.70
C THR A 398 -12.60 -11.69 0.94
N PHE A 399 -12.85 -11.91 -0.34
CA PHE A 399 -13.72 -11.12 -1.18
C PHE A 399 -14.93 -11.95 -1.57
N ALA A 400 -16.13 -11.45 -1.31
CA ALA A 400 -17.39 -12.04 -1.73
C ALA A 400 -18.24 -11.02 -2.50
N ALA A 401 -18.81 -11.42 -3.62
CA ALA A 401 -19.78 -10.62 -4.36
C ALA A 401 -21.13 -11.33 -4.41
N PHE A 402 -22.19 -10.57 -4.17
CA PHE A 402 -23.57 -11.01 -4.16
C PHE A 402 -24.37 -10.21 -5.18
N LYS A 403 -25.31 -10.84 -5.88
CA LYS A 403 -26.33 -10.16 -6.69
C LYS A 403 -27.66 -10.16 -5.96
N THR A 404 -28.41 -9.05 -6.05
CA THR A 404 -29.81 -9.02 -5.61
C THR A 404 -30.66 -9.88 -6.54
N ALA A 405 -31.39 -10.87 -6.02
CA ALA A 405 -32.26 -11.74 -6.80
C ALA A 405 -33.65 -11.84 -6.16
N HIS A 406 -34.57 -12.54 -6.81
CA HIS A 406 -35.85 -12.95 -6.22
C HIS A 406 -35.88 -14.49 -6.19
N ASP A 407 -36.44 -15.07 -5.13
CA ASP A 407 -36.73 -16.50 -5.11
C ASP A 407 -37.96 -16.84 -5.98
N ALA A 408 -38.31 -18.13 -6.05
CA ALA A 408 -39.45 -18.62 -6.83
C ALA A 408 -40.79 -18.00 -6.42
N ASP A 409 -40.89 -17.53 -5.17
CA ASP A 409 -42.08 -16.89 -4.59
C ASP A 409 -42.04 -15.35 -4.73
N GLY A 410 -41.03 -14.81 -5.42
CA GLY A 410 -40.87 -13.38 -5.67
C GLY A 410 -40.31 -12.58 -4.50
N LYS A 411 -39.77 -13.23 -3.46
CA LYS A 411 -39.16 -12.56 -2.30
C LYS A 411 -37.70 -12.23 -2.60
N ALA A 412 -37.30 -11.00 -2.27
CA ALA A 412 -35.94 -10.53 -2.50
C ALA A 412 -34.93 -11.32 -1.65
N ARG A 413 -33.82 -11.73 -2.27
CA ARG A 413 -32.68 -12.42 -1.64
C ARG A 413 -31.34 -11.95 -2.22
N LEU A 414 -30.25 -12.41 -1.62
CA LEU A 414 -28.89 -12.22 -2.13
C LEU A 414 -28.31 -13.56 -2.58
N ASP A 415 -27.90 -13.64 -3.84
CA ASP A 415 -27.24 -14.81 -4.40
C ASP A 415 -25.74 -14.53 -4.52
N GLU A 416 -24.91 -15.35 -3.87
CA GLU A 416 -23.46 -15.26 -4.00
C GLU A 416 -23.03 -15.65 -5.41
N VAL A 417 -22.31 -14.75 -6.10
CA VAL A 417 -21.86 -14.97 -7.47
C VAL A 417 -20.35 -15.18 -7.57
N ARG A 418 -19.59 -14.73 -6.57
CA ARG A 418 -18.14 -14.84 -6.57
C ARG A 418 -17.58 -14.84 -5.16
N ARG A 419 -16.59 -15.71 -4.93
CA ARG A 419 -15.73 -15.69 -3.76
C ARG A 419 -14.27 -15.85 -4.14
N ALA A 420 -13.40 -15.16 -3.42
CA ALA A 420 -11.96 -15.38 -3.47
C ALA A 420 -11.33 -15.14 -2.10
N THR A 421 -10.41 -16.02 -1.71
CA THR A 421 -9.56 -15.83 -0.53
C THR A 421 -8.11 -15.69 -1.00
N LEU A 422 -7.43 -14.62 -0.59
CA LEU A 422 -6.03 -14.39 -0.95
C LEU A 422 -5.12 -15.44 -0.27
N PRO A 423 -3.95 -15.78 -0.85
CA PRO A 423 -3.03 -16.72 -0.21
C PRO A 423 -2.49 -16.17 1.11
N LYS A 424 -2.00 -17.08 1.97
CA LYS A 424 -1.26 -16.71 3.18
C LYS A 424 0.13 -16.17 2.82
N LEU A 425 0.47 -14.99 3.31
CA LEU A 425 1.78 -14.35 3.15
C LEU A 425 2.43 -14.10 4.52
N PRO A 426 3.76 -13.96 4.60
CA PRO A 426 4.46 -13.65 5.85
C PRO A 426 4.08 -12.27 6.40
N VAL A 427 3.53 -12.24 7.61
CA VAL A 427 3.18 -11.03 8.36
C VAL A 427 3.83 -11.12 9.73
N ALA A 428 4.65 -10.14 10.09
CA ALA A 428 5.26 -9.98 11.40
C ALA A 428 4.47 -8.94 12.22
N PRO A 429 3.54 -9.38 13.09
CA PRO A 429 2.85 -8.51 14.03
C PRO A 429 3.72 -8.23 15.25
N LEU A 430 4.09 -6.98 15.46
CA LEU A 430 5.04 -6.56 16.50
C LEU A 430 4.48 -5.35 17.26
N GLU A 431 4.85 -5.17 18.53
CA GLU A 431 4.47 -3.99 19.33
C GLU A 431 5.20 -2.72 18.87
N LEU A 432 4.83 -2.24 17.69
CA LEU A 432 5.45 -1.13 16.95
C LEU A 432 4.42 -0.05 16.64
N MET A 433 4.88 1.19 16.60
CA MET A 433 4.11 2.37 16.20
C MET A 433 4.35 2.68 14.72
N HIS A 434 3.47 3.46 14.09
CA HIS A 434 3.75 4.00 12.76
C HIS A 434 5.03 4.88 12.75
N LEU A 435 5.23 5.71 13.78
CA LEU A 435 6.45 6.49 14.02
C LEU A 435 6.99 6.26 15.44
N PRO A 436 8.30 6.42 15.71
CA PRO A 436 8.85 6.24 17.05
C PRO A 436 8.33 7.30 18.02
N GLU A 437 7.94 6.87 19.22
CA GLU A 437 7.35 7.74 20.24
C GLU A 437 8.05 7.61 21.60
N LYS A 438 8.08 8.71 22.34
CA LYS A 438 8.48 8.78 23.74
C LYS A 438 7.40 9.47 24.55
N SER A 439 6.99 8.82 25.64
CA SER A 439 6.04 9.35 26.62
C SER A 439 6.58 10.56 27.39
N PHE A 440 5.70 11.35 28.01
CA PHE A 440 6.03 12.57 28.77
C PHE A 440 7.28 12.41 29.65
N TRP A 441 8.36 13.11 29.27
CA TRP A 441 9.71 13.08 29.90
C TRP A 441 10.43 11.71 29.92
N GLY A 442 9.94 10.71 29.18
CA GLY A 442 10.54 9.37 29.07
C GLY A 442 10.16 8.38 30.17
N LEU A 443 9.19 8.72 31.01
CA LEU A 443 8.85 7.95 32.22
C LEU A 443 8.15 6.60 31.93
N ALA A 444 7.41 6.48 30.83
CA ALA A 444 6.75 5.23 30.42
C ALA A 444 7.51 4.51 29.27
N GLY A 445 8.79 4.82 29.08
CA GLY A 445 9.64 4.18 28.08
C GLY A 445 9.46 4.72 26.65
N ARG A 446 10.22 4.10 25.74
CA ARG A 446 10.27 4.36 24.29
C ARG A 446 9.44 3.32 23.56
N ARG A 447 8.70 3.74 22.52
CA ARG A 447 8.04 2.84 21.57
C ARG A 447 8.67 2.98 20.20
N HIS A 448 9.02 1.86 19.58
CA HIS A 448 9.71 1.84 18.29
C HIS A 448 8.73 2.06 17.13
N GLY A 449 9.22 2.69 16.06
CA GLY A 449 8.48 2.82 14.80
C GLY A 449 8.69 1.59 13.90
N ALA A 450 7.67 1.22 13.12
CA ALA A 450 7.67 0.03 12.26
C ALA A 450 8.76 0.03 11.17
N ALA A 451 9.12 1.22 10.68
CA ALA A 451 10.20 1.40 9.70
C ALA A 451 11.46 2.02 10.33
N TYR A 452 11.37 2.56 11.54
CA TYR A 452 12.43 3.36 12.17
C TYR A 452 13.48 2.46 12.82
N MET A 453 14.46 2.01 12.05
CA MET A 453 15.40 0.98 12.50
C MET A 453 16.45 1.54 13.46
N VAL A 454 16.61 0.84 14.57
CA VAL A 454 17.66 0.99 15.59
C VAL A 454 18.01 -0.41 16.08
N GLU A 455 19.15 -0.59 16.75
CA GLU A 455 19.69 -1.92 17.11
C GLU A 455 18.71 -2.79 17.91
N ASP A 456 17.90 -2.18 18.77
CA ASP A 456 16.92 -2.82 19.63
C ASP A 456 15.49 -2.85 19.04
N ASN A 457 15.28 -2.36 17.81
CA ASN A 457 13.96 -2.39 17.19
C ASN A 457 13.54 -3.85 16.91
N PRO A 458 12.38 -4.32 17.40
CA PRO A 458 11.96 -5.71 17.23
C PRO A 458 11.69 -6.11 15.77
N ALA A 459 11.52 -5.15 14.85
CA ALA A 459 11.44 -5.42 13.41
C ALA A 459 12.79 -5.79 12.78
N TRP A 460 13.91 -5.38 13.38
CA TRP A 460 15.23 -5.52 12.77
C TRP A 460 15.62 -6.98 12.46
N PRO A 461 15.42 -7.96 13.36
CA PRO A 461 15.69 -9.37 13.06
C PRO A 461 14.91 -9.90 11.85
N PHE A 462 13.62 -9.55 11.74
CA PHE A 462 12.78 -9.96 10.61
C PHE A 462 13.29 -9.39 9.29
N VAL A 463 13.60 -8.08 9.27
CA VAL A 463 14.14 -7.38 8.10
C VAL A 463 15.46 -8.02 7.66
N LEU A 464 16.39 -8.22 8.60
CA LEU A 464 17.71 -8.74 8.30
C LEU A 464 17.66 -10.19 7.82
N ASN A 465 16.89 -11.05 8.49
CA ASN A 465 16.72 -12.46 8.11
C ASN A 465 16.08 -12.58 6.72
N PHE A 466 15.08 -11.77 6.42
CA PHE A 466 14.44 -11.73 5.10
C PHE A 466 15.38 -11.25 3.99
N ILE A 467 16.19 -10.21 4.24
CA ILE A 467 17.20 -9.71 3.29
C ILE A 467 18.22 -10.81 2.97
N ARG A 468 18.69 -11.52 4.01
CA ARG A 468 19.64 -12.64 3.88
C ARG A 468 19.02 -13.86 3.20
N GLY A 469 17.72 -14.05 3.33
CA GLY A 469 17.03 -15.28 2.96
C GLY A 469 17.22 -16.40 3.98
N ASP A 470 17.42 -16.06 5.26
CA ASP A 470 17.38 -17.02 6.37
C ASP A 470 15.91 -17.32 6.73
N TRP A 471 15.28 -18.15 5.90
CA TRP A 471 13.87 -18.51 6.04
C TRP A 471 13.60 -19.28 7.33
N ALA A 472 14.52 -20.13 7.77
CA ALA A 472 14.35 -20.92 8.98
C ALA A 472 14.27 -20.03 10.23
N SER A 473 15.13 -19.01 10.34
CA SER A 473 15.03 -18.05 11.45
C SER A 473 13.79 -17.18 11.32
N LEU A 474 13.44 -16.72 10.12
CA LEU A 474 12.26 -15.92 9.89
C LEU A 474 10.97 -16.66 10.26
N GLU A 475 10.81 -17.92 9.87
CA GLU A 475 9.64 -18.75 10.20
C GLU A 475 9.50 -18.97 11.70
N ARG A 476 10.62 -19.22 12.40
CA ARG A 476 10.61 -19.33 13.87
C ARG A 476 10.16 -18.03 14.54
N ASP A 477 10.68 -16.89 14.09
CA ASP A 477 10.32 -15.59 14.65
C ASP A 477 8.85 -15.25 14.37
N LEU A 478 8.36 -15.51 13.15
CA LEU A 478 6.95 -15.32 12.78
C LEU A 478 6.00 -16.20 13.58
N ALA A 479 6.37 -17.45 13.83
CA ALA A 479 5.56 -18.38 14.63
C ALA A 479 5.44 -17.93 16.09
N ARG A 480 6.50 -17.31 16.66
CA ARG A 480 6.49 -16.82 18.04
C ARG A 480 5.53 -15.64 18.23
N ASP A 481 5.48 -14.74 17.26
CA ASP A 481 4.80 -13.45 17.41
C ASP A 481 3.38 -13.45 16.80
N GLY A 482 2.96 -14.53 16.13
CA GLY A 482 1.72 -14.64 15.36
C GLY A 482 0.42 -14.30 16.09
N ASP A 483 0.35 -14.53 17.41
CA ASP A 483 -0.87 -14.29 18.22
C ASP A 483 -1.05 -12.83 18.65
N LEU A 484 -0.08 -11.95 18.36
CA LEU A 484 -0.15 -10.53 18.73
C LEU A 484 -1.17 -9.76 17.90
N PHE A 485 -1.45 -10.21 16.67
CA PHE A 485 -2.36 -9.48 15.81
C PHE A 485 -3.81 -9.75 16.18
N ARG A 486 -4.62 -8.69 16.33
CA ARG A 486 -5.99 -8.78 16.84
C ARG A 486 -6.99 -7.85 16.15
N GLN A 487 -6.59 -7.10 15.15
CA GLN A 487 -7.50 -6.18 14.46
C GLN A 487 -8.21 -6.89 13.30
N PHE A 488 -9.39 -6.43 12.94
CA PHE A 488 -10.09 -6.89 11.73
C PHE A 488 -10.82 -5.72 11.06
N MET A 489 -11.15 -5.89 9.78
CA MET A 489 -11.96 -4.95 9.02
C MET A 489 -13.02 -5.66 8.20
N VAL A 490 -14.23 -5.09 8.14
CA VAL A 490 -15.31 -5.54 7.26
C VAL A 490 -15.71 -4.38 6.36
N GLU A 491 -15.69 -4.61 5.06
CA GLU A 491 -16.01 -3.60 4.06
C GLU A 491 -17.19 -4.07 3.19
N VAL A 492 -18.21 -3.23 3.07
CA VAL A 492 -19.43 -3.50 2.28
C VAL A 492 -19.59 -2.43 1.21
N VAL A 493 -19.57 -2.85 -0.06
CA VAL A 493 -19.70 -2.00 -1.24
C VAL A 493 -21.12 -2.13 -1.81
N LEU A 494 -21.83 -1.01 -1.90
CA LEU A 494 -23.18 -0.96 -2.46
C LEU A 494 -23.14 -0.68 -3.96
N GLY A 495 -22.87 -1.72 -4.75
CA GLY A 495 -22.87 -1.69 -6.21
C GLY A 495 -24.26 -1.54 -6.83
N ASP A 496 -25.31 -2.03 -6.16
CA ASP A 496 -26.70 -1.74 -6.57
C ASP A 496 -27.07 -0.30 -6.23
N ALA A 497 -27.33 0.50 -7.28
CA ALA A 497 -27.67 1.91 -7.17
C ALA A 497 -28.93 2.18 -6.32
N ARG A 498 -29.80 1.19 -6.14
CA ARG A 498 -31.05 1.27 -5.37
C ARG A 498 -30.83 1.19 -3.85
N LEU A 499 -29.70 0.62 -3.40
CA LEU A 499 -29.39 0.42 -1.99
C LEU A 499 -28.75 1.66 -1.35
N LYS A 500 -29.22 2.07 -0.18
CA LYS A 500 -28.64 3.18 0.59
C LYS A 500 -27.80 2.66 1.74
N ALA A 501 -26.90 3.50 2.26
CA ALA A 501 -26.12 3.16 3.45
C ALA A 501 -26.99 2.83 4.68
N SER A 502 -28.20 3.39 4.74
CA SER A 502 -29.20 3.10 5.78
C SER A 502 -29.84 1.71 5.66
N ASP A 503 -29.72 1.07 4.50
CA ASP A 503 -30.29 -0.25 4.23
C ASP A 503 -29.37 -1.35 4.75
N VAL A 504 -28.10 -1.05 5.02
CA VAL A 504 -27.17 -1.97 5.69
C VAL A 504 -27.14 -1.68 7.19
N ARG A 505 -27.53 -2.66 7.99
CA ARG A 505 -27.61 -2.52 9.45
C ARG A 505 -26.74 -3.59 10.10
N TRP A 506 -25.82 -3.14 10.94
CA TRP A 506 -25.15 -4.04 11.87
C TRP A 506 -26.18 -4.71 12.78
N LYS A 507 -26.08 -6.02 12.95
CA LYS A 507 -26.97 -6.80 13.82
C LYS A 507 -26.23 -7.21 15.07
N ASP A 508 -25.17 -8.00 14.91
CA ASP A 508 -24.46 -8.57 16.04
C ASP A 508 -23.00 -8.91 15.68
N ALA A 509 -22.20 -9.24 16.67
CA ALA A 509 -20.89 -9.84 16.48
C ALA A 509 -20.58 -10.80 17.63
N SER A 510 -19.65 -11.72 17.40
CA SER A 510 -19.16 -12.63 18.45
C SER A 510 -18.74 -11.85 19.70
N ASP A 511 -19.00 -12.43 20.87
CA ASP A 511 -18.78 -11.79 22.18
C ASP A 511 -17.33 -11.35 22.43
N ASP A 512 -16.38 -11.96 21.72
CA ASP A 512 -14.96 -11.68 21.77
C ASP A 512 -14.55 -10.54 20.82
N LEU A 513 -15.47 -9.90 20.09
CA LEU A 513 -15.18 -8.79 19.19
C LEU A 513 -15.57 -7.44 19.80
N VAL A 514 -14.83 -6.39 19.43
CA VAL A 514 -15.14 -5.00 19.76
C VAL A 514 -15.02 -4.15 18.50
N ILE A 515 -16.12 -3.50 18.12
CA ILE A 515 -16.16 -2.55 17.01
C ILE A 515 -15.64 -1.19 17.46
N ARG A 516 -14.67 -0.66 16.73
CA ARG A 516 -13.97 0.59 17.00
C ARG A 516 -14.45 1.74 16.14
N GLY A 517 -14.71 1.47 14.86
CA GLY A 517 -15.00 2.50 13.86
C GLY A 517 -16.06 2.07 12.87
N ARG A 518 -16.77 3.06 12.34
CA ARG A 518 -17.63 2.92 11.16
C ARG A 518 -17.43 4.11 10.24
N TYR A 519 -17.02 3.86 9.00
CA TYR A 519 -16.81 4.85 7.96
C TYR A 519 -17.79 4.63 6.81
N TYR A 520 -18.23 5.72 6.18
CA TYR A 520 -19.02 5.65 4.95
C TYR A 520 -18.44 6.61 3.91
N ASN A 521 -18.05 6.05 2.76
CA ASN A 521 -17.58 6.82 1.62
C ASN A 521 -18.74 6.97 0.62
N GLU A 522 -19.28 8.18 0.51
CA GLU A 522 -20.40 8.49 -0.39
C GLU A 522 -20.04 8.31 -1.87
N GLY A 523 -18.80 8.66 -2.26
CA GLY A 523 -18.38 8.64 -3.67
C GLY A 523 -18.39 7.24 -4.26
N SER A 524 -18.00 6.24 -3.47
CA SER A 524 -17.96 4.83 -3.86
C SER A 524 -19.10 3.99 -3.28
N ARG A 525 -19.93 4.58 -2.42
CA ARG A 525 -21.02 3.91 -1.68
C ARG A 525 -20.53 2.73 -0.84
N THR A 526 -19.45 2.94 -0.10
CA THR A 526 -18.77 1.90 0.67
C THR A 526 -18.89 2.15 2.17
N ILE A 527 -19.31 1.14 2.92
CA ILE A 527 -19.40 1.12 4.39
C ILE A 527 -18.25 0.28 4.93
N ILE A 528 -17.57 0.75 5.96
CA ILE A 528 -16.41 0.06 6.51
C ILE A 528 -16.53 0.03 8.02
N TRP A 529 -16.37 -1.14 8.61
CA TRP A 529 -16.25 -1.34 10.05
C TRP A 529 -14.85 -1.82 10.39
N THR A 530 -14.26 -1.24 11.43
CA THR A 530 -12.99 -1.71 11.99
C THR A 530 -13.18 -2.12 13.44
N GLY A 531 -12.45 -3.14 13.87
CA GLY A 531 -12.59 -3.71 15.20
C GLY A 531 -11.40 -4.52 15.64
N HIS A 532 -11.49 -5.11 16.84
CA HIS A 532 -10.46 -6.00 17.37
C HIS A 532 -11.06 -7.13 18.22
N PHE A 533 -10.27 -8.19 18.37
CA PHE A 533 -10.51 -9.28 19.29
C PHE A 533 -10.16 -8.87 20.74
N LYS A 534 -11.05 -9.18 21.68
CA LYS A 534 -10.88 -9.00 23.12
C LYS A 534 -9.72 -9.85 23.60
N ASP A 535 -9.05 -9.37 24.63
CA ASP A 535 -7.95 -10.07 25.25
C ASP A 535 -8.48 -11.18 26.16
N THR A 536 -8.35 -12.43 25.75
CA THR A 536 -8.82 -13.59 26.50
C THR A 536 -7.68 -14.12 27.40
N GLY A 537 -7.58 -13.62 28.63
CA GLY A 537 -6.64 -14.16 29.61
C GLY A 537 -6.55 -13.39 30.94
N VAL A 538 -6.14 -14.09 32.00
CA VAL A 538 -5.93 -13.52 33.37
C VAL A 538 -4.92 -12.36 33.35
N VAL A 539 -3.93 -12.41 32.46
CA VAL A 539 -2.93 -11.36 32.26
C VAL A 539 -3.53 -10.08 31.66
N ALA A 540 -4.59 -10.21 30.84
CA ALA A 540 -5.32 -9.08 30.28
C ALA A 540 -6.11 -8.33 31.34
N GLU A 541 -6.81 -9.09 32.19
CA GLU A 541 -7.55 -8.56 33.32
C GLU A 541 -6.61 -7.85 34.32
N LEU A 542 -5.41 -8.38 34.50
CA LEU A 542 -4.35 -7.78 35.30
C LEU A 542 -3.73 -6.53 34.64
N ARG A 543 -3.53 -6.51 33.31
CA ARG A 543 -3.06 -5.33 32.56
C ARG A 543 -4.09 -4.20 32.57
N GLU A 544 -5.37 -4.53 32.41
CA GLU A 544 -6.47 -3.56 32.48
C GLU A 544 -6.64 -3.00 33.90
N LYS A 545 -6.52 -3.86 34.92
CA LYS A 545 -6.50 -3.43 36.34
C LYS A 545 -5.26 -2.59 36.67
N ALA A 546 -4.07 -2.96 36.19
CA ALA A 546 -2.84 -2.19 36.38
C ALA A 546 -2.91 -0.81 35.70
N ARG A 547 -3.52 -0.73 34.51
CA ARG A 547 -3.74 0.53 33.79
C ARG A 547 -4.69 1.47 34.53
N LEU A 548 -5.77 0.94 35.12
CA LEU A 548 -6.69 1.73 35.94
C LEU A 548 -6.02 2.28 37.20
N LEU A 549 -5.03 1.57 37.74
CA LEU A 549 -4.21 2.00 38.86
C LEU A 549 -3.19 3.07 38.44
N ASP A 550 -2.52 2.91 37.29
CA ASP A 550 -1.54 3.87 36.76
C ASP A 550 -2.15 5.26 36.48
N VAL A 551 -3.37 5.33 35.92
CA VAL A 551 -4.03 6.61 35.62
C VAL A 551 -4.39 7.38 36.91
N THR A 552 -4.66 6.69 38.02
CA THR A 552 -4.94 7.33 39.31
C THR A 552 -3.69 7.85 40.02
N ASP A 553 -2.52 7.28 39.74
CA ASP A 553 -1.25 7.66 40.36
C ASP A 553 -0.46 8.71 39.56
N MET A 554 -0.81 8.93 38.28
CA MET A 554 -0.09 9.82 37.35
C MET A 554 -0.51 11.31 37.37
N VAL A 555 -1.36 11.77 38.28
CA VAL A 555 -1.70 13.21 38.39
C VAL A 555 -1.23 13.83 39.71
N PRO A 556 -0.01 14.39 39.76
CA PRO A 556 0.41 15.26 40.86
C PRO A 556 -0.48 16.51 40.87
N GLY A 557 -1.30 16.65 41.91
CA GLY A 557 -2.23 17.77 42.11
C GLY A 557 -3.73 17.40 42.14
N VAL A 558 -4.15 16.24 41.64
CA VAL A 558 -5.55 15.77 41.82
C VAL A 558 -5.76 15.22 43.23
N ARG A 559 -4.70 14.71 43.86
CA ARG A 559 -4.72 14.27 45.27
C ARG A 559 -4.98 15.44 46.24
N ASP A 560 -4.55 16.65 45.89
CA ASP A 560 -4.70 17.87 46.70
C ASP A 560 -5.97 18.67 46.36
N LEU A 561 -6.46 18.59 45.11
CA LEU A 561 -7.75 19.20 44.70
C LEU A 561 -8.96 18.40 45.21
N LEU A 562 -8.78 17.11 45.53
CA LEU A 562 -9.80 16.23 46.11
C LEU A 562 -9.74 16.18 47.64
N GLY A 563 -9.37 17.29 48.27
CA GLY A 563 -9.59 17.54 49.69
C GLY A 563 -11.07 17.74 50.01
N SER A 564 -11.93 16.74 49.79
CA SER A 564 -13.28 16.72 50.39
C SER A 564 -13.94 15.34 50.31
N SER A 565 -14.03 14.71 51.48
CA SER A 565 -14.94 13.67 51.96
C SER A 565 -15.26 12.46 51.05
N HIS A 566 -15.10 11.26 51.63
CA HIS A 566 -15.46 9.95 51.11
C HIS A 566 -16.93 9.80 50.62
N ALA A 567 -17.77 10.83 50.72
CA ALA A 567 -19.19 10.79 50.37
C ALA A 567 -19.51 11.19 48.90
N GLU A 568 -18.61 11.85 48.16
CA GLU A 568 -18.94 12.36 46.80
C GLU A 568 -18.46 11.48 45.64
N ARG A 569 -17.61 10.48 45.92
CA ARG A 569 -17.08 9.53 44.92
C ARG A 569 -18.18 8.75 44.15
N PRO A 570 -19.29 8.30 44.78
CA PRO A 570 -20.37 7.60 44.07
C PRO A 570 -21.13 8.51 43.10
N ARG A 571 -21.39 9.77 43.48
CA ARG A 571 -22.15 10.73 42.66
C ARG A 571 -21.39 11.23 41.44
N LEU A 572 -20.06 11.38 41.54
CA LEU A 572 -19.22 11.80 40.40
C LEU A 572 -19.06 10.66 39.38
N LEU A 573 -18.99 9.41 39.84
CA LEU A 573 -19.04 8.21 39.01
C LEU A 573 -20.43 7.96 38.40
N GLU A 574 -21.53 8.27 39.10
CA GLU A 574 -22.89 8.23 38.54
C GLU A 574 -23.11 9.33 37.49
N ASN A 575 -22.62 10.56 37.72
CA ASN A 575 -22.72 11.64 36.74
C ASN A 575 -21.85 11.41 35.50
N LEU A 576 -20.70 10.73 35.65
CA LEU A 576 -19.88 10.28 34.51
C LEU A 576 -20.53 9.10 33.79
N ARG A 577 -21.10 8.11 34.50
CA ARG A 577 -21.87 7.01 33.88
C ARG A 577 -23.12 7.50 33.15
N GLY A 578 -23.81 8.51 33.68
CA GLY A 578 -24.99 9.13 33.05
C GLY A 578 -24.66 10.05 31.86
N ARG A 579 -23.41 10.53 31.73
CA ARG A 579 -22.98 11.39 30.60
C ARG A 579 -22.14 10.66 29.54
N VAL A 580 -21.56 9.51 29.85
CA VAL A 580 -20.86 8.63 28.89
C VAL A 580 -21.86 7.79 28.06
N GLN A 581 -23.15 7.75 28.44
CA GLN A 581 -24.22 7.14 27.64
C GLN A 581 -24.56 7.84 26.32
N LEU A 582 -23.89 8.96 25.96
CA LEU A 582 -24.06 9.62 24.65
C LEU A 582 -23.02 9.21 23.60
N LEU A 583 -22.08 8.31 23.91
CA LEU A 583 -21.06 7.84 22.95
C LEU A 583 -20.72 6.34 23.06
N ASN A 584 -21.68 5.50 23.48
CA ASN A 584 -21.59 4.05 23.32
C ASN A 584 -22.85 3.54 22.62
N PRO A 585 -22.76 2.71 21.56
CA PRO A 585 -23.91 1.96 21.09
C PRO A 585 -24.34 1.01 22.21
N ALA A 586 -25.65 0.86 22.40
CA ALA A 586 -26.23 0.03 23.45
C ALA A 586 -25.66 -1.41 23.46
N PRO A 587 -25.56 -2.07 24.62
CA PRO A 587 -25.28 -3.50 24.67
C PRO A 587 -26.49 -4.24 24.10
N LEU A 588 -26.32 -4.90 22.96
CA LEU A 588 -27.30 -5.85 22.46
C LEU A 588 -27.17 -7.11 23.32
N ILE A 589 -28.24 -7.43 24.04
CA ILE A 589 -28.39 -8.67 24.80
C ILE A 589 -28.78 -9.77 23.79
N PRO A 590 -28.18 -10.97 23.83
CA PRO A 590 -28.47 -12.02 22.86
C PRO A 590 -29.88 -12.55 23.09
N ASN A 591 -30.72 -12.52 22.04
CA ASN A 591 -31.88 -13.40 21.94
C ASN A 591 -31.45 -14.59 21.08
N HIS A 592 -31.11 -15.69 21.73
CA HIS A 592 -31.11 -17.00 21.09
C HIS A 592 -32.57 -17.40 20.85
N ASP A 593 -32.99 -17.38 19.58
CA ASP A 593 -33.98 -18.30 18.98
C ASP A 593 -34.43 -17.76 17.62
N GLU A 594 -33.54 -17.78 16.61
CA GLU A 594 -33.98 -17.79 15.21
C GLU A 594 -33.07 -18.73 14.40
N ILE A 595 -33.69 -19.72 13.75
CA ILE A 595 -33.05 -20.65 12.83
C ILE A 595 -32.73 -19.86 11.55
N PHE A 596 -31.49 -19.39 11.44
CA PHE A 596 -31.02 -18.66 10.26
C PHE A 596 -30.71 -19.62 9.11
N SER A 597 -31.43 -19.46 7.99
CA SER A 597 -31.06 -20.05 6.71
C SER A 597 -29.74 -19.45 6.22
N TRP A 598 -28.75 -20.33 6.11
CA TRP A 598 -27.40 -20.17 5.55
C TRP A 598 -27.17 -19.06 4.50
N THR A 599 -26.12 -18.25 4.71
CA THR A 599 -25.47 -17.44 3.67
C THR A 599 -23.93 -17.50 3.81
N GLY A 600 -23.30 -18.38 3.02
CA GLY A 600 -21.94 -18.16 2.52
C GLY A 600 -20.74 -18.44 3.45
N LEU A 601 -20.66 -19.57 4.15
CA LEU A 601 -19.36 -20.10 4.61
C LEU A 601 -19.30 -21.60 4.33
N VAL A 602 -18.14 -22.11 3.91
CA VAL A 602 -17.87 -23.54 3.99
C VAL A 602 -17.70 -23.86 5.48
N PRO A 603 -18.26 -24.95 6.03
CA PRO A 603 -18.18 -25.28 7.46
C PRO A 603 -16.76 -25.16 8.05
N GLU A 604 -15.76 -25.52 7.24
CA GLU A 604 -14.32 -25.46 7.52
C GLU A 604 -13.81 -24.04 7.85
N GLU A 605 -14.34 -22.98 7.22
CA GLU A 605 -13.93 -21.58 7.53
C GLU A 605 -14.55 -21.07 8.84
N THR A 606 -15.72 -21.58 9.22
CA THR A 606 -16.37 -21.29 10.52
C THR A 606 -15.65 -21.94 11.68
N GLU A 607 -15.08 -23.14 11.48
CA GLU A 607 -14.30 -23.85 12.51
C GLU A 607 -12.94 -23.17 12.76
N GLU A 608 -12.38 -22.48 11.77
CA GLU A 608 -11.13 -21.71 11.88
C GLU A 608 -11.34 -20.19 12.09
N ALA A 609 -12.60 -19.73 12.14
CA ALA A 609 -12.94 -18.32 12.33
C ALA A 609 -12.49 -17.84 13.71
N GLY A 610 -11.84 -16.67 13.74
CA GLY A 610 -11.58 -16.01 15.03
C GLY A 610 -12.88 -15.54 15.66
N GLY A 611 -13.83 -15.06 14.85
CA GLY A 611 -15.15 -14.61 15.26
C GLY A 611 -16.07 -14.38 14.06
N LEU A 612 -17.32 -13.99 14.33
CA LEU A 612 -18.36 -13.76 13.33
C LEU A 612 -18.93 -12.35 13.47
N VAL A 613 -19.26 -11.75 12.33
CA VAL A 613 -19.95 -10.46 12.23
C VAL A 613 -21.24 -10.65 11.45
N ASP A 614 -22.36 -10.24 12.05
CA ASP A 614 -23.68 -10.33 11.47
C ASP A 614 -24.22 -8.93 11.13
N PHE A 615 -24.67 -8.78 9.89
CA PHE A 615 -25.36 -7.59 9.44
C PHE A 615 -26.51 -7.97 8.51
N SER A 616 -27.42 -7.04 8.28
CA SER A 616 -28.52 -7.24 7.37
C SER A 616 -28.57 -6.17 6.30
N VAL A 617 -29.14 -6.54 5.16
CA VAL A 617 -29.34 -5.65 4.02
C VAL A 617 -30.82 -5.64 3.68
N ARG A 618 -31.45 -4.47 3.77
CA ARG A 618 -32.80 -4.27 3.24
C ARG A 618 -32.73 -4.20 1.71
N LEU A 619 -33.40 -5.14 1.04
CA LEU A 619 -33.32 -5.26 -0.41
C LEU A 619 -34.35 -4.39 -1.15
N PRO A 620 -34.07 -4.00 -2.41
CA PRO A 620 -35.05 -3.31 -3.25
C PRO A 620 -36.27 -4.21 -3.47
N GLY A 621 -37.49 -3.69 -3.28
CA GLY A 621 -38.73 -4.47 -3.36
C GLY A 621 -39.28 -4.94 -2.00
N GLY A 622 -38.52 -4.74 -0.91
CA GLY A 622 -38.91 -5.16 0.43
C GLY A 622 -38.32 -6.52 0.81
N GLY A 623 -38.12 -6.73 2.12
CA GLY A 623 -37.38 -7.87 2.64
C GLY A 623 -36.02 -7.48 3.22
N GLU A 624 -35.54 -8.28 4.15
CA GLU A 624 -34.25 -8.11 4.83
C GLU A 624 -33.45 -9.40 4.65
N ALA A 625 -32.28 -9.29 4.05
CA ALA A 625 -31.38 -10.42 3.84
C ALA A 625 -30.26 -10.38 4.90
N PRO A 626 -30.16 -11.41 5.77
CA PRO A 626 -29.04 -11.51 6.70
C PRO A 626 -27.77 -11.92 5.94
N LEU A 627 -26.65 -11.29 6.30
CA LEU A 627 -25.32 -11.64 5.87
C LEU A 627 -24.44 -11.86 7.09
N ARG A 628 -23.71 -12.98 7.07
CA ARG A 628 -22.74 -13.35 8.10
C ARG A 628 -21.35 -13.35 7.48
N CYS A 629 -20.41 -12.82 8.23
CA CYS A 629 -19.03 -12.68 7.78
C CYS A 629 -18.08 -13.27 8.81
N ALA A 630 -17.26 -14.24 8.40
CA ALA A 630 -16.13 -14.69 9.20
C ALA A 630 -15.08 -13.58 9.27
N VAL A 631 -14.63 -13.28 10.49
CA VAL A 631 -13.52 -12.39 10.75
C VAL A 631 -12.41 -13.15 11.43
N HIS A 632 -11.17 -12.83 11.06
CA HIS A 632 -9.99 -13.37 11.70
C HIS A 632 -9.05 -12.24 12.06
N PRO A 633 -8.20 -12.44 13.07
CA PRO A 633 -7.16 -11.48 13.38
C PRO A 633 -6.30 -11.19 12.16
N GLY A 634 -6.22 -9.92 11.82
CA GLY A 634 -5.43 -9.38 10.73
C GLY A 634 -6.01 -9.44 9.33
N ARG A 635 -7.25 -9.89 9.18
CA ARG A 635 -7.89 -10.05 7.87
C ARG A 635 -8.93 -8.96 7.61
N ILE A 636 -9.15 -8.68 6.33
CA ILE A 636 -10.26 -7.85 5.83
C ILE A 636 -11.21 -8.79 5.13
N SER A 637 -12.49 -8.63 5.43
CA SER A 637 -13.57 -9.27 4.71
C SER A 637 -14.30 -8.24 3.85
N PHE A 638 -14.21 -8.38 2.54
CA PHE A 638 -14.82 -7.51 1.54
C PHE A 638 -16.10 -8.15 1.00
N VAL A 639 -17.19 -7.39 1.02
CA VAL A 639 -18.50 -7.80 0.54
C VAL A 639 -18.98 -6.79 -0.49
N LYS A 640 -19.27 -7.22 -1.71
CA LYS A 640 -19.84 -6.38 -2.77
C LYS A 640 -21.26 -6.82 -3.07
N ILE A 641 -22.20 -5.89 -3.09
CA ILE A 641 -23.61 -6.17 -3.41
C ILE A 641 -23.95 -5.49 -4.73
N GLU A 642 -24.14 -6.29 -5.77
CA GLU A 642 -24.39 -5.87 -7.15
C GLU A 642 -25.89 -5.98 -7.48
N ALA A 643 -26.33 -5.18 -8.46
CA ALA A 643 -27.67 -5.33 -8.99
C ALA A 643 -27.82 -6.67 -9.73
N GLY A 644 -28.92 -7.37 -9.49
CA GLY A 644 -29.32 -8.51 -10.31
C GLY A 644 -29.75 -8.10 -11.71
N GLU A 645 -29.64 -9.04 -12.65
CA GLU A 645 -30.28 -8.92 -13.96
C GLU A 645 -31.80 -8.92 -13.78
N GLN A 646 -32.49 -8.02 -14.48
CA GLN A 646 -33.95 -7.91 -14.48
C GLN A 646 -34.61 -8.99 -15.33
#